data_AF-A0AAI8MP08-F1
#
_entry.id   AF-A0AAI8MP08-F1
#
_cell.length_a   1.000
_cell.length_b   1.000
_cell.length_c   1.000
_cell.angle_alpha   90.00
_cell.angle_beta   90.00
_cell.angle_gamma   90.00
#
_symmetry.space_group_name_H-M   'P 1'
#
loop_
_entity.id
_entity.type
_entity.pdbx_description
1 polymer ?
#
loop_
_entity_poly.entity_id
_entity_poly.type
_entity_poly.pdbx_seq_one_letter_code
_entity_poly.pdbx_strand_id
1 'polypeptide(L)'
;MSYLQLSIDSLSFTITKAHIKESLESLWRIECEGYIESLEEHPFTLDFFNSSRKDQENTFNSFPHKESTLNFHPNALINKQATFKISNPYPQSHSTSHTLDFINNALPSTLESLKDTIKSAKNKNKDTHHNQTSKDSKNSQESLDSLGRIKEYQGILCFVEYLGLNTQSSANVFHRGNLTPSLNHKHFFKLTLCSSLYRMSLNKANRIYTNKSVIEAIHSTLNFYTHDLIKPLDFSGIALHYPKLELISQYEESDLDFITRLAHNNGIYFCDVRGSICFYDSAQRHSSREITFNPNVNNTLNEPCISSVSKLQSLRAHTFSQSSQNALNPFSLESLSLKSDSLLQEGEQNNFTHSLHINEHHYSNESSFTQSSDLKTPITLKEKRLRVIEQSLNAQSNIYDLTLNESITLNFSSSLKENKESLRDFIIIGMEQELINESLLENNFNSNDNAIKKENAKHLKESVTSLMNTEQINKGNESFNPLTQNTSNALESLSSPSSLGKSHSYSNTLTLLPITFSYTPSLKSKPKAPSSTLGVVIGESEDIDGERNTIHTDNFGRVKVRINCFASQEVIDNARVKEQNNAQGKNIENNHSQGTLQNINGNTNTHTQTTNDTLSNTTQTEENIHSQENHTTNNDVENNHSQMKAYSYHYSPYLRVSSPIASISSGLYHTPRVGDEVIVSFFDEDIDKPYISASLYNQSNPALPPLPLNAHQTSLSARTLNNTKETEDTNSSIVESGLNEITLSNIKEKEQIYLQAQRDYEELIKHNFTQKIQNNKDSIVEGAYNERIKKIHTQTIDLAKIVSIGGEYNTNVALSKDTIVGLSHTLNVGASNKLRVSKDSSEYVGEDKSVEIQANLNTSIKQDENRNVGGNKREVVEGDSDISINQKLNIQTQGEIAIHSNENIHLSSPQSLSLESETAAIMVADNVTMIADSNYTLNANTEAITQVGETTITATSDSVIIKAGGVEVVIDSKGLIVKGGEIKAE
;
A
#
# COMPACT_ATOMS: atom_id res chain seq x y z
N MET A 1 44.01 34.21 -38.84
CA MET A 1 43.20 33.93 -37.64
C MET A 1 42.99 32.43 -37.57
N SER A 2 43.04 31.84 -36.37
CA SER A 2 42.72 30.42 -36.18
C SER A 2 41.26 30.17 -36.58
N TYR A 3 40.98 29.10 -37.32
CA TYR A 3 39.60 28.69 -37.64
C TYR A 3 38.89 28.02 -36.45
N LEU A 4 39.63 27.73 -35.36
CA LEU A 4 39.11 27.21 -34.10
C LEU A 4 39.33 28.24 -32.99
N GLN A 5 38.25 28.65 -32.33
CA GLN A 5 38.29 29.59 -31.22
C GLN A 5 37.36 29.13 -30.09
N LEU A 6 37.87 29.11 -28.85
CA LEU A 6 37.09 28.85 -27.65
C LEU A 6 37.08 30.11 -26.78
N SER A 7 35.90 30.65 -26.51
CA SER A 7 35.72 31.84 -25.65
C SER A 7 35.07 31.44 -24.34
N ILE A 8 35.62 31.92 -23.22
CA ILE A 8 35.13 31.66 -21.86
C ILE A 8 35.16 32.99 -21.10
N ASP A 9 33.99 33.52 -20.71
CA ASP A 9 33.86 34.87 -20.17
C ASP A 9 34.61 35.92 -21.04
N SER A 10 35.66 36.56 -20.52
CA SER A 10 36.51 37.53 -21.26
C SER A 10 37.77 36.92 -21.89
N LEU A 11 37.97 35.62 -21.78
CA LEU A 11 39.16 34.91 -22.23
C LEU A 11 38.92 34.24 -23.58
N SER A 12 39.91 34.33 -24.47
CA SER A 12 39.87 33.70 -25.78
C SER A 12 41.06 32.76 -25.94
N PHE A 13 40.76 31.46 -26.04
CA PHE A 13 41.75 30.41 -26.26
C PHE A 13 41.89 30.12 -27.76
N THR A 14 43.14 30.02 -28.21
CA THR A 14 43.47 29.52 -29.54
C THR A 14 43.59 28.00 -29.48
N ILE A 15 42.70 27.29 -30.16
CA ILE A 15 42.64 25.83 -30.13
C ILE A 15 43.50 25.24 -31.25
N THR A 16 44.38 24.31 -30.90
CA THR A 16 45.28 23.60 -31.82
C THR A 16 44.73 22.25 -32.25
N LYS A 17 44.01 21.57 -31.35
CA LYS A 17 43.32 20.30 -31.63
C LYS A 17 41.95 20.31 -30.99
N ALA A 18 40.92 19.87 -31.70
CA ALA A 18 39.59 19.64 -31.16
C ALA A 18 39.07 18.27 -31.62
N HIS A 19 38.52 17.50 -30.69
CA HIS A 19 37.81 16.27 -30.94
C HIS A 19 36.37 16.41 -30.46
N ILE A 20 35.42 16.33 -31.38
CA ILE A 20 34.00 16.56 -31.12
C ILE A 20 33.27 15.24 -31.29
N LYS A 21 32.55 14.82 -30.25
CA LYS A 21 31.63 13.68 -30.30
C LYS A 21 30.22 14.18 -30.11
N GLU A 22 29.33 13.84 -31.05
CA GLU A 22 27.91 14.16 -31.00
C GLU A 22 27.10 12.94 -31.43
N SER A 23 26.00 12.64 -30.74
CA SER A 23 25.08 11.59 -31.15
C SER A 23 23.69 11.86 -30.60
N LEU A 24 22.66 11.31 -31.25
CA LEU A 24 21.32 11.25 -30.67
C LEU A 24 21.25 10.29 -29.46
N GLU A 25 22.29 9.47 -29.24
CA GLU A 25 22.39 8.53 -28.13
C GLU A 25 23.00 9.16 -26.86
N SER A 26 23.85 10.17 -27.00
CA SER A 26 24.60 10.78 -25.90
C SER A 26 24.84 12.27 -26.13
N LEU A 27 24.83 13.05 -25.05
CA LEU A 27 25.16 14.47 -25.10
C LEU A 27 26.51 14.72 -25.78
N TRP A 28 26.57 15.84 -26.49
CA TRP A 28 27.80 16.25 -27.16
C TRP A 28 28.91 16.61 -26.15
N ARG A 29 30.14 16.30 -26.53
CA ARG A 29 31.36 16.61 -25.78
C ARG A 29 32.48 16.99 -26.74
N ILE A 30 33.23 18.04 -26.39
CA ILE A 30 34.35 18.53 -27.18
C ILE A 30 35.60 18.54 -26.32
N GLU A 31 36.61 17.78 -26.72
CA GLU A 31 37.93 17.79 -26.11
C GLU A 31 38.86 18.69 -26.93
N CYS A 32 39.31 19.77 -26.31
CA CYS A 32 40.15 20.78 -26.92
C CYS A 32 41.54 20.77 -26.28
N GLU A 33 42.57 20.93 -27.11
CA GLU A 33 43.90 21.33 -26.70
C GLU A 33 44.20 22.68 -27.33
N GLY A 34 44.71 23.62 -26.55
CA GLY A 34 44.97 24.98 -27.03
C GLY A 34 45.81 25.79 -26.07
N TYR A 35 45.97 27.08 -26.38
CA TYR A 35 46.73 27.99 -25.54
C TYR A 35 46.07 29.37 -25.45
N ILE A 36 46.43 30.11 -24.40
CA ILE A 36 46.21 31.54 -24.29
C ILE A 36 47.57 32.25 -24.32
N GLU A 37 47.60 33.41 -24.95
CA GLU A 37 48.79 34.25 -24.99
C GLU A 37 48.68 35.29 -23.85
N SER A 38 49.77 35.47 -23.10
CA SER A 38 49.85 36.44 -21.99
C SER A 38 51.12 37.29 -22.10
N LEU A 39 51.05 38.49 -21.53
CA LEU A 39 52.22 39.36 -21.34
C LEU A 39 53.07 38.91 -20.15
N GLU A 40 52.46 38.23 -19.18
CA GLU A 40 53.09 37.78 -17.93
C GLU A 40 53.49 36.30 -17.98
N GLU A 41 54.59 35.94 -17.33
CA GLU A 41 55.11 34.56 -17.21
C GLU A 41 54.26 33.70 -16.25
N HIS A 42 53.61 34.35 -15.29
CA HIS A 42 52.75 33.72 -14.29
C HIS A 42 51.37 34.40 -14.18
N PRO A 43 50.51 34.32 -15.20
CA PRO A 43 49.14 34.84 -15.16
C PRO A 43 48.18 33.96 -14.33
N PHE A 44 48.70 32.97 -13.60
CA PHE A 44 47.90 32.06 -12.77
C PHE A 44 48.64 31.78 -11.47
N THR A 45 47.90 31.73 -10.36
CA THR A 45 48.42 31.31 -9.05
C THR A 45 48.32 29.78 -8.93
N LEU A 46 49.46 29.09 -8.75
CA LEU A 46 49.56 27.61 -8.69
C LEU A 46 49.74 27.05 -7.25
N ASP A 47 49.64 27.89 -6.21
CA ASP A 47 49.85 27.47 -4.82
C ASP A 47 48.68 26.63 -4.27
N PHE A 48 48.94 25.35 -3.98
CA PHE A 48 47.93 24.36 -3.57
C PHE A 48 47.92 24.02 -2.06
N PHE A 49 48.62 24.77 -1.20
CA PHE A 49 48.64 24.48 0.25
C PHE A 49 48.45 25.73 1.11
N ASN A 50 47.19 26.11 1.36
CA ASN A 50 46.65 26.54 2.67
C ASN A 50 45.26 27.16 2.53
N SER A 51 44.20 26.37 2.71
CA SER A 51 42.90 26.91 3.12
C SER A 51 42.05 25.87 3.85
N SER A 52 42.46 25.55 5.08
CA SER A 52 41.49 25.31 6.15
C SER A 52 41.32 26.61 6.92
N ARG A 53 40.27 27.39 6.61
CA ARG A 53 39.60 28.27 7.57
C ARG A 53 38.25 28.71 7.04
N LYS A 54 37.23 28.42 7.84
CA LYS A 54 35.86 28.90 7.74
C LYS A 54 35.78 30.42 7.98
N ASP A 55 34.66 30.96 7.49
CA ASP A 55 33.98 32.20 7.90
C ASP A 55 34.66 33.54 7.57
N GLN A 56 34.07 34.27 6.60
CA GLN A 56 33.35 35.52 6.89
C GLN A 56 32.72 36.11 5.63
N GLU A 57 31.45 36.51 5.79
CA GLU A 57 30.71 37.37 4.88
C GLU A 57 31.33 38.78 4.77
N ASN A 58 30.97 39.42 3.66
CA ASN A 58 30.68 40.84 3.47
C ASN A 58 31.74 41.81 2.91
N THR A 59 31.21 42.56 1.94
CA THR A 59 31.65 43.82 1.32
C THR A 59 32.83 43.76 0.34
N PHE A 60 32.57 44.05 -0.94
CA PHE A 60 33.12 45.26 -1.59
C PHE A 60 32.41 45.51 -2.94
N ASN A 61 31.71 46.64 -2.99
CA ASN A 61 31.20 47.27 -4.20
C ASN A 61 32.13 48.46 -4.51
N SER A 62 32.86 48.45 -5.63
CA SER A 62 33.27 49.64 -6.40
C SER A 62 34.12 49.26 -7.63
N PHE A 63 33.61 49.57 -8.82
CA PHE A 63 34.32 49.67 -10.11
C PHE A 63 35.30 50.88 -10.14
N PRO A 64 36.09 51.11 -11.21
CA PRO A 64 36.95 50.22 -12.01
C PRO A 64 38.37 50.81 -12.22
N HIS A 65 39.37 49.98 -12.53
CA HIS A 65 40.49 50.44 -13.37
C HIS A 65 41.08 49.30 -14.20
N LYS A 66 41.22 49.58 -15.50
CA LYS A 66 41.93 48.79 -16.52
C LYS A 66 43.39 48.59 -16.11
N GLU A 67 43.80 47.34 -15.95
CA GLU A 67 45.00 46.75 -16.54
C GLU A 67 44.91 45.22 -16.36
N SER A 68 45.22 44.49 -17.43
CA SER A 68 44.91 43.07 -17.61
C SER A 68 45.91 42.17 -16.86
N THR A 69 45.69 41.96 -15.57
CA THR A 69 46.29 40.84 -14.84
C THR A 69 45.28 39.69 -14.83
N LEU A 70 45.47 38.68 -15.69
CA LEU A 70 44.81 37.38 -15.46
C LEU A 70 45.39 36.88 -14.13
N ASN A 71 44.59 36.73 -13.09
CA ASN A 71 45.06 36.21 -11.80
C ASN A 71 43.96 35.31 -11.24
N PHE A 72 43.82 34.13 -11.85
CA PHE A 72 42.83 33.13 -11.43
C PHE A 72 43.44 31.72 -11.50
N HIS A 73 42.95 30.81 -10.67
CA HIS A 73 43.35 29.40 -10.74
C HIS A 73 42.63 28.71 -11.93
N PRO A 74 43.27 27.87 -12.76
CA PRO A 74 42.63 27.23 -13.93
C PRO A 74 41.27 26.57 -13.63
N ASN A 75 41.10 25.97 -12.44
CA ASN A 75 39.83 25.40 -11.98
C ASN A 75 38.69 26.42 -11.81
N ALA A 76 38.97 27.72 -11.70
CA ALA A 76 37.94 28.77 -11.67
C ALA A 76 37.16 28.90 -13.00
N LEU A 77 37.67 28.29 -14.07
CA LEU A 77 36.98 28.20 -15.36
C LEU A 77 35.96 27.05 -15.39
N ILE A 78 36.02 26.09 -14.46
CA ILE A 78 35.06 24.98 -14.40
C ILE A 78 33.65 25.54 -14.15
N ASN A 79 32.65 24.95 -14.79
CA ASN A 79 31.24 25.35 -14.73
C ASN A 79 30.92 26.73 -15.33
N LYS A 80 31.89 27.42 -15.93
CA LYS A 80 31.66 28.65 -16.70
C LYS A 80 31.07 28.36 -18.07
N GLN A 81 30.26 29.29 -18.56
CA GLN A 81 29.72 29.22 -19.91
C GLN A 81 30.86 29.43 -20.90
N ALA A 82 30.87 28.61 -21.94
CA ALA A 82 31.92 28.64 -22.94
C ALA A 82 31.35 28.40 -24.34
N THR A 83 31.91 29.12 -25.30
CA THR A 83 31.48 29.11 -26.70
C THR A 83 32.63 28.67 -27.58
N PHE A 84 32.47 27.53 -28.25
CA PHE A 84 33.43 27.02 -29.23
C PHE A 84 32.93 27.28 -30.65
N LYS A 85 33.75 27.94 -31.47
CA LYS A 85 33.43 28.31 -32.86
C LYS A 85 34.38 27.63 -33.83
N ILE A 86 33.80 27.02 -34.85
CA ILE A 86 34.50 26.43 -35.99
C ILE A 86 34.15 27.25 -37.23
N SER A 87 35.16 27.87 -37.80
CA SER A 87 35.10 28.54 -39.10
C SER A 87 35.62 27.60 -40.19
N ASN A 88 35.40 27.93 -41.46
CA ASN A 88 35.82 27.10 -42.59
C ASN A 88 37.31 26.69 -42.50
N PRO A 89 37.62 25.38 -42.36
CA PRO A 89 39.01 24.90 -42.26
C PRO A 89 39.75 24.93 -43.60
N TYR A 90 39.02 25.06 -44.72
CA TYR A 90 39.60 25.10 -46.05
C TYR A 90 39.94 26.55 -46.45
N PRO A 91 41.23 26.87 -46.71
CA PRO A 91 41.60 28.20 -47.18
C PRO A 91 40.97 28.45 -48.55
N GLN A 92 40.30 29.59 -48.73
CA GLN A 92 39.84 29.98 -50.05
C GLN A 92 41.06 30.13 -50.97
N SER A 93 41.11 29.33 -52.03
CA SER A 93 41.91 29.70 -53.18
C SER A 93 41.31 31.00 -53.70
N HIS A 94 42.07 32.10 -53.62
CA HIS A 94 41.73 33.30 -54.36
C HIS A 94 41.57 32.90 -55.83
N SER A 95 40.34 32.89 -56.34
CA SER A 95 40.08 32.88 -57.76
C SER A 95 40.48 34.24 -58.30
N THR A 96 41.76 34.40 -58.61
CA THR A 96 42.22 35.46 -59.49
C THR A 96 41.66 35.16 -60.87
N SER A 97 40.62 35.89 -61.26
CA SER A 97 40.21 36.01 -62.65
C SER A 97 41.35 36.70 -63.42
N HIS A 98 42.34 35.94 -63.87
CA HIS A 98 43.23 36.40 -64.91
C HIS A 98 42.58 36.11 -66.25
N THR A 99 41.99 37.17 -66.82
CA THR A 99 41.81 37.35 -68.24
C THR A 99 43.13 37.07 -68.96
N LEU A 100 43.17 35.98 -69.72
CA LEU A 100 44.18 35.73 -70.74
C LEU A 100 43.58 36.17 -72.08
N ASP A 101 43.88 37.41 -72.45
CA ASP A 101 43.74 37.91 -73.81
C ASP A 101 44.79 37.22 -74.68
N PHE A 102 44.35 36.40 -75.63
CA PHE A 102 45.08 36.18 -76.87
C PHE A 102 44.15 36.35 -78.07
N ILE A 103 44.54 37.36 -78.85
CA ILE A 103 43.99 37.88 -80.09
C ILE A 103 44.04 36.81 -81.21
N ASN A 104 42.92 36.47 -81.86
CA ASN A 104 42.58 36.94 -83.21
C ASN A 104 41.40 36.21 -83.89
N ASN A 105 40.63 37.02 -84.62
CA ASN A 105 39.86 36.75 -85.84
C ASN A 105 38.46 36.13 -85.75
N ALA A 106 37.46 37.02 -85.80
CA ALA A 106 36.18 36.78 -86.47
C ALA A 106 35.94 37.87 -87.54
N LEU A 107 35.45 37.44 -88.70
CA LEU A 107 34.63 38.22 -89.65
C LEU A 107 33.36 37.36 -89.96
N PRO A 108 32.23 37.94 -90.42
CA PRO A 108 30.94 37.81 -89.73
C PRO A 108 29.79 37.36 -90.68
N SER A 109 28.55 37.47 -90.18
CA SER A 109 27.22 37.30 -90.85
C SER A 109 26.77 35.85 -91.04
N THR A 110 25.53 35.43 -90.75
CA THR A 110 24.17 36.00 -90.95
C THR A 110 23.23 35.49 -89.81
N LEU A 111 22.43 36.30 -89.13
CA LEU A 111 21.14 36.92 -89.46
C LEU A 111 19.99 35.95 -89.83
N GLU A 112 18.94 36.01 -88.99
CA GLU A 112 17.51 35.79 -89.29
C GLU A 112 17.03 34.44 -89.85
N SER A 113 16.49 33.59 -88.96
CA SER A 113 15.11 33.10 -89.07
C SER A 113 14.73 32.33 -87.80
N LEU A 114 13.44 32.17 -87.56
CA LEU A 114 12.80 31.36 -86.49
C LEU A 114 12.53 32.06 -85.14
N LYS A 115 11.88 33.23 -85.20
CA LYS A 115 11.12 33.79 -84.06
C LYS A 115 9.60 33.83 -84.23
N ASP A 116 9.04 33.17 -85.24
CA ASP A 116 7.58 33.17 -85.49
C ASP A 116 7.00 31.77 -85.74
N THR A 117 7.20 30.85 -84.80
CA THR A 117 6.37 29.63 -84.62
C THR A 117 6.81 29.05 -83.28
N ILE A 118 6.08 29.10 -82.16
CA ILE A 118 4.82 28.43 -81.90
C ILE A 118 4.18 29.15 -80.69
N LYS A 119 3.32 30.12 -81.00
CA LYS A 119 2.20 30.55 -80.17
C LYS A 119 1.04 29.62 -80.52
N SER A 120 0.94 28.47 -79.86
CA SER A 120 -0.20 27.55 -80.03
C SER A 120 -0.15 26.43 -78.98
N ALA A 121 -0.69 26.68 -77.79
CA ALA A 121 -1.43 25.70 -76.96
C ALA A 121 -1.84 26.33 -75.61
N LYS A 122 -2.93 27.10 -75.60
CA LYS A 122 -3.77 27.30 -74.42
C LYS A 122 -5.21 27.11 -74.86
N ASN A 123 -5.89 26.10 -74.32
CA ASN A 123 -7.18 26.27 -73.62
C ASN A 123 -7.89 24.93 -73.38
N LYS A 124 -8.18 24.65 -72.10
CA LYS A 124 -9.54 24.34 -71.61
C LYS A 124 -9.62 24.59 -70.10
N ASN A 125 -10.16 25.77 -69.75
CA ASN A 125 -11.27 26.08 -68.82
C ASN A 125 -11.82 24.88 -67.98
N LYS A 126 -12.29 25.03 -66.74
CA LYS A 126 -12.73 26.20 -65.95
C LYS A 126 -13.20 25.78 -64.52
N ASP A 127 -13.17 26.76 -63.61
CA ASP A 127 -14.05 26.99 -62.43
C ASP A 127 -13.83 26.08 -61.17
N THR A 128 -13.63 26.57 -59.92
CA THR A 128 -14.05 27.82 -59.25
C THR A 128 -13.26 28.10 -57.94
N HIS A 129 -13.09 29.40 -57.64
CA HIS A 129 -12.44 30.12 -56.51
C HIS A 129 -13.13 29.96 -55.12
N HIS A 130 -12.67 30.38 -53.93
CA HIS A 130 -11.58 31.18 -53.31
C HIS A 130 -11.65 30.86 -51.77
N ASN A 131 -10.68 31.01 -50.86
CA ASN A 131 -9.73 32.10 -50.59
C ASN A 131 -8.62 31.56 -49.66
N GLN A 132 -7.36 31.69 -50.07
CA GLN A 132 -6.18 31.47 -49.22
C GLN A 132 -5.25 32.68 -49.44
N THR A 133 -4.97 33.41 -48.37
CA THR A 133 -4.10 34.58 -48.39
C THR A 133 -2.64 34.17 -48.24
N SER A 134 -1.87 34.40 -49.31
CA SER A 134 -0.51 34.97 -49.30
C SER A 134 0.59 34.29 -48.47
N LYS A 135 1.43 33.47 -49.11
CA LYS A 135 2.88 33.72 -49.35
C LYS A 135 3.56 32.46 -49.90
N ASP A 136 3.70 32.39 -51.23
CA ASP A 136 4.69 31.56 -51.90
C ASP A 136 5.30 32.35 -53.04
N SER A 137 6.50 32.88 -52.80
CA SER A 137 7.46 33.28 -53.83
C SER A 137 8.82 33.41 -53.16
N LYS A 138 9.56 32.30 -53.12
CA LYS A 138 11.03 32.21 -53.03
C LYS A 138 11.39 30.73 -52.94
N ASN A 139 11.43 30.07 -54.10
CA ASN A 139 12.15 28.81 -54.26
C ASN A 139 12.70 28.79 -55.68
N SER A 140 13.85 29.44 -55.84
CA SER A 140 14.78 29.33 -56.97
C SER A 140 16.00 30.21 -56.69
N GLN A 141 16.62 30.08 -55.51
CA GLN A 141 17.92 30.71 -55.23
C GLN A 141 18.58 30.13 -53.96
N GLU A 142 18.77 28.82 -53.85
CA GLU A 142 19.66 28.24 -52.83
C GLU A 142 20.49 27.12 -53.45
N SER A 143 21.47 27.53 -54.25
CA SER A 143 22.54 26.64 -54.72
C SER A 143 23.85 27.42 -54.87
N LEU A 144 24.20 28.24 -53.86
CA LEU A 144 25.53 28.87 -53.76
C LEU A 144 25.83 29.48 -52.36
N ASP A 145 25.66 28.76 -51.24
CA ASP A 145 25.86 29.34 -49.88
C ASP A 145 26.59 28.42 -48.87
N SER A 146 27.63 27.69 -49.30
CA SER A 146 28.49 26.89 -48.40
C SER A 146 29.77 27.61 -47.92
N LEU A 147 30.02 28.84 -48.38
CA LEU A 147 31.33 29.50 -48.20
C LEU A 147 31.46 30.43 -46.99
N GLY A 148 30.53 30.40 -46.02
CA GLY A 148 30.57 31.30 -44.84
C GLY A 148 29.87 30.83 -43.55
N ARG A 149 29.47 29.56 -43.41
CA ARG A 149 28.76 29.08 -42.21
C ARG A 149 29.71 28.84 -41.03
N ILE A 150 29.45 29.50 -39.90
CA ILE A 150 30.18 29.26 -38.64
C ILE A 150 29.40 28.23 -37.83
N LYS A 151 30.05 27.13 -37.41
CA LYS A 151 29.46 26.16 -36.48
C LYS A 151 29.82 26.57 -35.05
N GLU A 152 28.81 26.69 -34.19
CA GLU A 152 28.96 27.20 -32.82
C GLU A 152 28.38 26.22 -31.80
N TYR A 153 29.14 25.97 -30.73
CA TYR A 153 28.71 25.20 -29.56
C TYR A 153 28.73 26.08 -28.34
N GLN A 154 27.61 26.09 -27.62
CA GLN A 154 27.47 26.82 -26.36
C GLN A 154 27.16 25.82 -25.26
N GLY A 155 28.03 25.76 -24.26
CA GLY A 155 27.91 24.82 -23.16
C GLY A 155 28.71 25.27 -21.96
N ILE A 156 29.19 24.31 -21.19
CA ILE A 156 29.95 24.54 -19.96
C ILE A 156 31.28 23.83 -19.99
N LEU A 157 32.28 24.43 -19.35
CA LEU A 157 33.57 23.78 -19.20
C LEU A 157 33.50 22.75 -18.06
N CYS A 158 33.66 21.47 -18.40
CA CYS A 158 33.53 20.34 -17.48
C CYS A 158 34.89 19.81 -17.00
N PHE A 159 35.98 20.09 -17.73
CA PHE A 159 37.34 19.69 -17.34
C PHE A 159 38.37 20.72 -17.82
N VAL A 160 39.36 20.99 -16.97
CA VAL A 160 40.50 21.87 -17.26
C VAL A 160 41.77 21.24 -16.69
N GLU A 161 42.79 21.14 -17.52
CA GLU A 161 44.12 20.74 -17.12
C GLU A 161 45.13 21.72 -17.75
N TYR A 162 46.02 22.26 -16.93
CA TYR A 162 47.10 23.13 -17.38
C TYR A 162 48.31 22.27 -17.78
N LEU A 163 48.71 22.34 -19.05
CA LEU A 163 49.76 21.50 -19.63
C LEU A 163 51.16 22.13 -19.51
N GLY A 164 51.25 23.43 -19.22
CA GLY A 164 52.51 24.13 -19.02
C GLY A 164 52.66 25.40 -19.85
N LEU A 165 53.82 26.05 -19.68
CA LEU A 165 54.19 27.30 -20.32
C LEU A 165 55.26 27.03 -21.39
N ASN A 166 55.08 27.59 -22.58
CA ASN A 166 56.15 27.76 -23.54
C ASN A 166 56.60 29.22 -23.53
N THR A 167 57.76 29.47 -22.91
CA THR A 167 58.53 30.70 -23.10
C THR A 167 59.33 30.53 -24.38
N GLN A 168 58.97 31.23 -25.46
CA GLN A 168 59.91 31.33 -26.55
C GLN A 168 61.14 32.10 -26.05
N SER A 169 62.25 31.38 -25.95
CA SER A 169 63.59 31.93 -25.81
C SER A 169 63.74 33.15 -26.72
N SER A 170 64.09 34.27 -26.10
CA SER A 170 64.35 35.55 -26.74
C SER A 170 65.39 35.43 -27.86
N ALA A 171 64.93 35.35 -29.11
CA ALA A 171 65.70 35.78 -30.27
C ALA A 171 65.03 37.04 -30.83
N ASN A 172 65.39 38.18 -30.23
CA ASN A 172 65.03 39.51 -30.71
C ASN A 172 65.46 39.70 -32.17
N VAL A 173 64.51 39.80 -33.10
CA VAL A 173 64.73 40.57 -34.34
C VAL A 173 63.96 41.88 -34.20
N PHE A 174 64.70 42.92 -33.82
CA PHE A 174 64.22 44.30 -33.85
C PHE A 174 63.90 44.72 -35.29
N HIS A 175 62.65 45.04 -35.58
CA HIS A 175 62.31 46.03 -36.59
C HIS A 175 61.81 47.29 -35.91
N ARG A 176 62.49 48.41 -36.18
CA ARG A 176 62.19 49.73 -35.64
C ARG A 176 60.73 50.11 -35.95
N GLY A 177 60.01 50.53 -34.90
CA GLY A 177 58.87 51.43 -35.02
C GLY A 177 57.50 50.77 -35.00
N ASN A 178 57.14 50.07 -33.91
CA ASN A 178 55.80 50.10 -33.33
C ASN A 178 55.83 49.40 -31.96
N LEU A 179 55.48 50.12 -30.90
CA LEU A 179 55.27 49.56 -29.56
C LEU A 179 53.89 48.90 -29.53
N THR A 180 53.81 47.67 -30.04
CA THR A 180 52.75 46.74 -29.63
C THR A 180 53.41 45.69 -28.75
N PRO A 181 53.02 45.55 -27.47
CA PRO A 181 53.58 44.52 -26.61
C PRO A 181 53.23 43.15 -27.22
N SER A 182 54.23 42.42 -27.71
CA SER A 182 54.03 41.05 -28.17
C SER A 182 53.75 40.18 -26.96
N LEU A 183 52.66 39.41 -27.01
CA LEU A 183 52.35 38.42 -25.99
C LEU A 183 53.44 37.34 -26.03
N ASN A 184 54.35 37.34 -25.05
CA ASN A 184 55.58 36.54 -25.10
C ASN A 184 55.43 35.15 -24.45
N HIS A 185 54.31 34.87 -23.78
CA HIS A 185 54.09 33.65 -23.02
C HIS A 185 52.88 32.88 -23.55
N LYS A 186 53.06 31.62 -23.97
CA LYS A 186 51.98 30.72 -24.39
C LYS A 186 51.69 29.68 -23.31
N HIS A 187 50.51 29.76 -22.72
CA HIS A 187 50.05 28.85 -21.68
C HIS A 187 49.14 27.80 -22.27
N PHE A 188 49.53 26.53 -22.22
CA PHE A 188 48.81 25.42 -22.83
C PHE A 188 47.82 24.76 -21.88
N PHE A 189 46.66 24.38 -22.42
CA PHE A 189 45.57 23.77 -21.68
C PHE A 189 44.96 22.62 -22.46
N LYS A 190 44.50 21.63 -21.70
CA LYS A 190 43.52 20.65 -22.14
C LYS A 190 42.18 20.99 -21.50
N LEU A 191 41.15 21.15 -22.33
CA LEU A 191 39.85 21.71 -21.97
C LEU A 191 38.77 20.77 -22.49
N THR A 192 37.76 20.45 -21.68
CA THR A 192 36.58 19.73 -22.16
C THR A 192 35.35 20.61 -22.04
N LEU A 193 34.69 20.87 -23.17
CA LEU A 193 33.41 21.55 -23.26
C LEU A 193 32.30 20.50 -23.34
N CYS A 194 31.29 20.63 -22.48
CA CYS A 194 30.15 19.73 -22.40
C CYS A 194 28.83 20.51 -22.59
N SER A 195 27.76 19.82 -22.99
CA SER A 195 26.40 20.36 -22.92
C SER A 195 26.06 20.84 -21.50
N SER A 196 25.24 21.90 -21.39
CA SER A 196 24.80 22.43 -20.08
C SER A 196 24.02 21.40 -19.23
N LEU A 197 23.41 20.40 -19.86
CA LEU A 197 22.76 19.27 -19.20
C LEU A 197 23.73 18.40 -18.40
N TYR A 198 25.05 18.49 -18.64
CA TYR A 198 26.06 17.76 -17.87
C TYR A 198 26.03 18.11 -16.37
N ARG A 199 25.55 19.30 -15.98
CA ARG A 199 25.35 19.64 -14.55
C ARG A 199 24.47 18.63 -13.82
N MET A 200 23.49 18.08 -14.54
CA MET A 200 22.54 17.11 -14.02
C MET A 200 23.14 15.71 -13.88
N SER A 201 24.34 15.45 -14.40
CA SER A 201 25.05 14.19 -14.17
C SER A 201 25.87 14.20 -12.88
N LEU A 202 26.02 15.37 -12.23
CA LEU A 202 26.85 15.53 -11.03
C LEU A 202 26.09 15.27 -9.73
N ASN A 203 24.76 15.12 -9.80
CA ASN A 203 23.95 14.79 -8.63
C ASN A 203 23.58 13.31 -8.60
N LYS A 204 23.01 12.89 -7.47
CA LYS A 204 22.38 11.59 -7.29
C LYS A 204 21.15 11.83 -6.43
N ALA A 205 19.98 11.40 -6.89
CA ALA A 205 18.72 11.70 -6.22
C ALA A 205 17.84 10.48 -6.08
N ASN A 206 16.97 10.52 -5.05
CA ASN A 206 15.92 9.55 -4.82
C ASN A 206 14.59 10.29 -4.83
N ARG A 207 13.78 10.11 -5.88
CA ARG A 207 12.50 10.81 -6.06
C ARG A 207 11.41 9.84 -6.48
N ILE A 208 10.19 10.20 -6.13
CA ILE A 208 9.01 9.43 -6.45
C ILE A 208 7.96 10.34 -7.08
N TYR A 209 7.35 9.87 -8.16
CA TYR A 209 6.30 10.55 -8.87
C TYR A 209 5.10 9.61 -8.96
N THR A 210 3.98 10.02 -8.39
CA THR A 210 2.73 9.24 -8.40
C THR A 210 1.74 9.85 -9.38
N ASN A 211 1.00 9.01 -10.11
CA ASN A 211 -0.04 9.41 -11.06
C ASN A 211 0.42 10.44 -12.11
N LYS A 212 1.67 10.34 -12.59
CA LYS A 212 2.26 11.22 -13.60
C LYS A 212 2.68 10.43 -14.84
N SER A 213 2.65 11.07 -16.01
CA SER A 213 3.24 10.51 -17.23
C SER A 213 4.76 10.65 -17.22
N VAL A 214 5.43 9.87 -18.07
CA VAL A 214 6.89 9.94 -18.26
C VAL A 214 7.33 11.35 -18.65
N ILE A 215 6.56 12.04 -19.51
CA ILE A 215 6.85 13.41 -19.95
C ILE A 215 6.70 14.39 -18.79
N GLU A 216 5.63 14.26 -17.98
CA GLU A 216 5.42 15.11 -16.80
C GLU A 216 6.55 14.94 -15.77
N ALA A 217 7.07 13.73 -15.58
CA ALA A 217 8.21 13.45 -14.70
C ALA A 217 9.52 14.06 -15.22
N ILE A 218 9.81 13.92 -16.52
CA ILE A 218 10.97 14.54 -17.17
C ILE A 218 10.88 16.08 -17.06
N HIS A 219 9.73 16.65 -17.40
CA HIS A 219 9.50 18.09 -17.31
C HIS A 219 9.65 18.59 -15.87
N SER A 220 9.09 17.90 -14.88
CA SER A 220 9.22 18.23 -13.45
C SER A 220 10.68 18.23 -13.00
N THR A 221 11.49 17.29 -13.49
CA THR A 221 12.92 17.18 -13.15
C THR A 221 13.72 18.31 -13.80
N LEU A 222 13.48 18.60 -15.08
CA LEU A 222 14.16 19.67 -15.81
C LEU A 222 13.78 21.06 -15.28
N ASN A 223 12.56 21.23 -14.77
CA ASN A 223 12.11 22.51 -14.24
C ASN A 223 13.01 23.02 -13.10
N PHE A 224 13.61 22.11 -12.31
CA PHE A 224 14.58 22.46 -11.26
C PHE A 224 15.83 23.17 -11.78
N TYR A 225 16.15 23.04 -13.07
CA TYR A 225 17.35 23.58 -13.71
C TYR A 225 17.07 24.70 -14.70
N THR A 226 15.81 25.15 -14.82
CA THR A 226 15.42 26.15 -15.84
C THR A 226 16.20 27.45 -15.77
N HIS A 227 16.66 27.87 -14.59
CA HIS A 227 17.51 29.06 -14.42
C HIS A 227 19.00 28.82 -14.70
N ASP A 228 19.45 27.55 -14.68
CA ASP A 228 20.85 27.16 -14.92
C ASP A 228 21.10 26.72 -16.36
N LEU A 229 20.07 26.31 -17.09
CA LEU A 229 20.19 25.90 -18.49
C LEU A 229 20.48 27.11 -19.39
N ILE A 230 21.42 26.93 -20.32
CA ILE A 230 21.81 27.98 -21.28
C ILE A 230 20.77 28.12 -22.41
N LYS A 231 20.06 27.03 -22.71
CA LYS A 231 19.15 26.90 -23.84
C LYS A 231 17.74 26.55 -23.37
N PRO A 232 16.68 27.06 -24.04
CA PRO A 232 15.31 26.69 -23.72
C PRO A 232 15.01 25.23 -24.08
N LEU A 233 14.03 24.66 -23.38
CA LEU A 233 13.54 23.29 -23.59
C LEU A 233 12.37 23.30 -24.59
N ASP A 234 12.36 22.35 -25.53
CA ASP A 234 11.31 22.19 -26.53
C ASP A 234 10.80 20.75 -26.59
N PHE A 235 9.51 20.56 -26.28
CA PHE A 235 8.81 19.27 -26.32
C PHE A 235 7.84 19.15 -27.51
N SER A 236 7.84 20.11 -28.45
CA SER A 236 6.97 20.08 -29.63
C SER A 236 7.22 18.88 -30.56
N GLY A 237 8.38 18.23 -30.43
CA GLY A 237 8.74 17.01 -31.14
C GLY A 237 8.11 15.72 -30.59
N ILE A 238 7.35 15.78 -29.49
CA ILE A 238 6.61 14.66 -28.92
C ILE A 238 5.22 14.57 -29.58
N ALA A 239 4.99 13.51 -30.36
CA ALA A 239 3.74 13.28 -31.09
C ALA A 239 2.84 12.20 -30.46
N LEU A 240 3.41 11.29 -29.67
CA LEU A 240 2.70 10.18 -29.03
C LEU A 240 2.10 10.60 -27.69
N HIS A 241 1.01 9.94 -27.31
CA HIS A 241 0.41 10.09 -25.98
C HIS A 241 1.02 9.06 -25.00
N TYR A 242 1.55 9.55 -23.87
CA TYR A 242 2.13 8.72 -22.82
C TYR A 242 1.18 8.61 -21.63
N PRO A 243 0.79 7.40 -21.20
CA PRO A 243 -0.15 7.22 -20.10
C PRO A 243 0.45 7.67 -18.76
N LYS A 244 -0.42 8.06 -17.83
CA LYS A 244 -0.03 8.36 -16.44
C LYS A 244 0.24 7.08 -15.68
N LEU A 245 1.47 6.92 -15.18
CA LEU A 245 1.90 5.77 -14.41
C LEU A 245 1.57 5.97 -12.92
N GLU A 246 1.19 4.88 -12.25
CA GLU A 246 0.89 4.89 -10.81
C GLU A 246 2.14 5.30 -9.99
N LEU A 247 3.31 4.85 -10.44
CA LEU A 247 4.59 5.08 -9.79
C LEU A 247 5.72 5.21 -10.82
N ILE A 248 6.52 6.28 -10.68
CA ILE A 248 7.80 6.47 -11.37
C ILE A 248 8.83 6.87 -10.33
N SER A 249 9.92 6.13 -10.24
CA SER A 249 10.97 6.35 -9.26
C SER A 249 12.28 6.69 -9.93
N GLN A 250 12.96 7.67 -9.34
CA GLN A 250 14.38 7.93 -9.51
C GLN A 250 15.06 7.35 -8.27
N TYR A 251 16.00 6.43 -8.43
CA TYR A 251 16.68 5.82 -7.28
C TYR A 251 18.15 5.65 -7.56
N GLU A 252 18.96 6.29 -6.74
CA GLU A 252 20.42 6.20 -6.81
C GLU A 252 20.99 6.48 -8.20
N GLU A 253 20.37 7.40 -8.94
CA GLU A 253 20.82 7.82 -10.26
C GLU A 253 20.82 9.35 -10.37
N SER A 254 21.63 9.88 -11.27
CA SER A 254 21.68 11.32 -11.54
C SER A 254 20.42 11.79 -12.24
N ASP A 255 20.12 13.10 -12.20
CA ASP A 255 18.95 13.65 -12.88
C ASP A 255 19.09 13.48 -14.41
N LEU A 256 20.31 13.53 -14.93
CA LEU A 256 20.58 13.24 -16.33
C LEU A 256 20.31 11.76 -16.66
N ASP A 257 20.81 10.83 -15.85
CA ASP A 257 20.61 9.39 -16.08
C ASP A 257 19.13 9.02 -15.97
N PHE A 258 18.41 9.60 -15.01
CA PHE A 258 16.97 9.43 -14.84
C PHE A 258 16.19 9.86 -16.08
N ILE A 259 16.42 11.08 -16.56
CA ILE A 259 15.74 11.60 -17.76
C ILE A 259 16.12 10.78 -18.99
N THR A 260 17.42 10.45 -19.14
CA THR A 260 17.91 9.65 -20.25
C THR A 260 17.25 8.28 -20.26
N ARG A 261 17.18 7.61 -19.11
CA ARG A 261 16.52 6.32 -18.95
C ARG A 261 15.03 6.39 -19.26
N LEU A 262 14.32 7.35 -18.67
CA LEU A 262 12.89 7.53 -18.89
C LEU A 262 12.57 7.81 -20.37
N ALA A 263 13.30 8.75 -20.98
CA ALA A 263 13.14 9.10 -22.38
C ALA A 263 13.45 7.88 -23.26
N HIS A 264 14.64 7.30 -23.13
CA HIS A 264 15.10 6.23 -24.01
C HIS A 264 14.25 4.97 -23.90
N ASN A 265 13.86 4.57 -22.68
CA ASN A 265 13.05 3.38 -22.47
C ASN A 265 11.67 3.49 -23.11
N ASN A 266 11.16 4.72 -23.28
CA ASN A 266 9.92 5.07 -23.94
C ASN A 266 10.08 5.50 -25.43
N GLY A 267 11.27 5.32 -25.99
CA GLY A 267 11.58 5.62 -27.41
C GLY A 267 11.82 7.09 -27.72
N ILE A 268 11.95 7.94 -26.70
CA ILE A 268 12.21 9.37 -26.82
C ILE A 268 13.72 9.60 -26.81
N TYR A 269 14.21 10.37 -27.76
CA TYR A 269 15.58 10.90 -27.76
C TYR A 269 15.54 12.42 -27.62
N PHE A 270 16.64 12.99 -27.13
CA PHE A 270 16.77 14.43 -27.02
C PHE A 270 18.17 14.87 -27.44
N CYS A 271 18.23 16.02 -28.08
CA CYS A 271 19.47 16.57 -28.59
C CYS A 271 19.44 18.09 -28.61
N ASP A 272 20.63 18.66 -28.70
CA ASP A 272 20.83 20.09 -28.74
C ASP A 272 20.86 20.55 -30.20
N VAL A 273 19.77 21.18 -30.66
CA VAL A 273 19.57 21.54 -32.08
C VAL A 273 19.02 22.96 -32.17
N ARG A 274 19.58 23.78 -33.07
CA ARG A 274 19.08 25.14 -33.40
C ARG A 274 18.93 26.10 -32.20
N GLY A 275 19.77 25.93 -31.17
CA GLY A 275 19.77 26.81 -30.00
C GLY A 275 18.79 26.41 -28.88
N SER A 276 18.10 25.28 -29.02
CA SER A 276 17.21 24.70 -28.00
C SER A 276 17.57 23.24 -27.73
N ILE A 277 17.17 22.73 -26.56
CA ILE A 277 17.21 21.31 -26.24
C ILE A 277 15.85 20.71 -26.61
N CYS A 278 15.81 19.88 -27.65
CA CYS A 278 14.56 19.36 -28.21
C CYS A 278 14.37 17.88 -27.88
N PHE A 279 13.15 17.48 -27.53
CA PHE A 279 12.74 16.10 -27.29
C PHE A 279 11.86 15.58 -28.44
N TYR A 280 12.14 14.36 -28.90
CA TYR A 280 11.49 13.75 -30.07
C TYR A 280 11.13 12.28 -29.84
N ASP A 281 9.98 11.84 -30.34
CA ASP A 281 9.54 10.42 -30.34
C ASP A 281 9.24 9.88 -31.76
N SER A 282 9.30 10.76 -32.76
CA SER A 282 9.00 10.48 -34.16
C SER A 282 9.95 11.25 -35.09
N ALA A 283 10.14 10.76 -36.31
CA ALA A 283 11.02 11.41 -37.28
C ALA A 283 10.41 12.73 -37.79
N GLN A 284 11.10 13.85 -37.54
CA GLN A 284 10.74 15.11 -38.19
C GLN A 284 11.27 15.12 -39.62
N ARG A 285 10.38 15.34 -40.59
CA ARG A 285 10.76 15.50 -42.01
C ARG A 285 11.25 16.92 -42.24
N HIS A 286 12.56 17.12 -42.21
CA HIS A 286 13.18 18.37 -42.64
C HIS A 286 13.49 18.33 -44.15
N SER A 287 13.72 19.50 -44.75
CA SER A 287 14.24 19.60 -46.12
C SER A 287 15.65 19.01 -46.19
N SER A 288 15.85 18.00 -47.02
CA SER A 288 17.16 17.34 -47.17
C SER A 288 18.18 18.23 -47.88
N ARG A 289 19.39 18.30 -47.33
CA ARG A 289 20.54 18.95 -47.96
C ARG A 289 21.19 18.00 -48.96
N GLU A 290 21.34 18.43 -50.20
CA GLU A 290 22.06 17.65 -51.22
C GLU A 290 23.57 17.67 -50.95
N ILE A 291 24.18 16.48 -50.90
CA ILE A 291 25.61 16.27 -50.66
C ILE A 291 26.19 15.38 -51.76
N THR A 292 27.32 15.79 -52.32
CA THR A 292 28.05 15.01 -53.33
C THR A 292 28.77 13.82 -52.69
N PHE A 293 28.60 12.62 -53.25
CA PHE A 293 29.39 11.44 -52.91
C PHE A 293 30.58 11.30 -53.88
N ASN A 294 31.80 11.28 -53.34
CA ASN A 294 33.04 11.17 -54.12
C ASN A 294 33.98 10.11 -53.51
N PRO A 295 34.05 8.89 -54.06
CA PRO A 295 34.83 7.79 -53.48
C PRO A 295 36.36 7.95 -53.63
N ASN A 296 36.86 9.05 -54.18
CA ASN A 296 38.29 9.27 -54.38
C ASN A 296 39.01 9.53 -53.06
N VAL A 297 39.80 8.54 -52.61
CA VAL A 297 40.56 8.54 -51.35
C VAL A 297 41.55 9.70 -51.25
N ASN A 298 42.05 10.21 -52.38
CA ASN A 298 43.08 11.26 -52.41
C ASN A 298 42.51 12.68 -52.41
N ASN A 299 41.18 12.86 -52.50
CA ASN A 299 40.45 14.13 -52.61
C ASN A 299 41.30 15.32 -53.09
N THR A 300 41.93 15.18 -54.26
CA THR A 300 42.99 16.09 -54.72
C THR A 300 42.51 17.52 -55.01
N LEU A 301 41.19 17.74 -54.96
CA LEU A 301 40.52 19.03 -55.18
C LEU A 301 40.01 19.67 -53.87
N ASN A 302 40.17 19.03 -52.71
CA ASN A 302 39.64 19.51 -51.41
C ASN A 302 38.14 19.90 -51.45
N GLU A 303 37.36 19.24 -52.30
CA GLU A 303 35.92 19.52 -52.40
C GLU A 303 35.18 18.90 -51.20
N PRO A 304 34.13 19.58 -50.67
CA PRO A 304 33.30 19.07 -49.58
C PRO A 304 32.43 17.90 -50.08
N CYS A 305 32.69 16.69 -49.60
CA CYS A 305 32.01 15.46 -50.02
C CYS A 305 31.92 14.41 -48.90
N ILE A 306 31.13 13.35 -49.16
CA ILE A 306 31.23 12.08 -48.43
C ILE A 306 32.07 11.12 -49.27
N SER A 307 33.14 10.59 -48.69
CA SER A 307 34.17 9.83 -49.39
C SER A 307 34.02 8.32 -49.27
N SER A 308 33.36 7.83 -48.23
CA SER A 308 33.03 6.41 -48.11
C SER A 308 31.75 6.21 -47.32
N VAL A 309 31.04 5.13 -47.61
CA VAL A 309 29.89 4.64 -46.85
C VAL A 309 30.07 3.14 -46.66
N SER A 310 29.95 2.67 -45.43
CA SER A 310 30.13 1.28 -45.03
C SER A 310 28.97 0.83 -44.15
N LYS A 311 28.60 -0.45 -44.27
CA LYS A 311 27.55 -1.08 -43.45
C LYS A 311 28.18 -2.17 -42.59
N LEU A 312 27.99 -2.09 -41.28
CA LEU A 312 28.36 -3.16 -40.36
C LEU A 312 27.14 -4.08 -40.17
N GLN A 313 27.33 -5.40 -40.28
CA GLN A 313 26.28 -6.40 -40.02
C GLN A 313 26.69 -7.34 -38.89
N SER A 314 25.73 -7.72 -38.05
CA SER A 314 25.92 -8.64 -36.92
C SER A 314 24.71 -9.55 -36.78
N LEU A 315 24.90 -10.80 -36.33
CA LEU A 315 23.81 -11.73 -36.02
C LEU A 315 22.98 -11.22 -34.83
N ARG A 316 21.64 -11.24 -34.92
CA ARG A 316 20.73 -10.75 -33.86
C ARG A 316 19.45 -11.57 -33.77
N ALA A 317 18.69 -11.35 -32.70
CA ALA A 317 17.33 -11.83 -32.57
C ALA A 317 16.39 -11.10 -33.54
N HIS A 318 15.46 -11.83 -34.14
CA HIS A 318 14.49 -11.32 -35.14
C HIS A 318 13.03 -11.57 -34.71
N THR A 319 12.84 -12.23 -33.58
CA THR A 319 11.52 -12.46 -32.99
C THR A 319 11.58 -12.05 -31.53
N PHE A 320 10.56 -11.34 -31.10
CA PHE A 320 10.44 -10.86 -29.73
C PHE A 320 9.10 -11.26 -29.17
N SER A 321 9.15 -11.85 -28.00
CA SER A 321 7.97 -12.27 -27.28
C SER A 321 8.01 -11.68 -25.88
N GLN A 322 6.88 -11.14 -25.44
CA GLN A 322 6.71 -10.65 -24.09
C GLN A 322 5.45 -11.25 -23.49
N SER A 323 5.57 -11.70 -22.25
CA SER A 323 4.43 -12.02 -21.41
C SER A 323 4.42 -11.16 -20.16
N SER A 324 3.23 -10.74 -19.76
CA SER A 324 3.02 -10.02 -18.52
C SER A 324 1.83 -10.56 -17.75
N GLN A 325 1.89 -10.39 -16.43
CA GLN A 325 0.78 -10.66 -15.52
C GLN A 325 0.39 -9.36 -14.84
N ASN A 326 -0.88 -8.98 -14.94
CA ASN A 326 -1.43 -7.81 -14.29
C ASN A 326 -2.05 -8.21 -12.94
N ALA A 327 -1.69 -7.50 -11.86
CA ALA A 327 -2.19 -7.78 -10.53
C ALA A 327 -3.71 -7.60 -10.37
N LEU A 328 -4.35 -6.72 -11.16
CA LEU A 328 -5.80 -6.52 -11.19
C LEU A 328 -6.51 -7.73 -11.81
N ASN A 329 -5.91 -8.35 -12.83
CA ASN A 329 -6.48 -9.47 -13.60
C ASN A 329 -5.47 -10.62 -13.74
N PRO A 330 -5.16 -11.35 -12.66
CA PRO A 330 -4.08 -12.34 -12.65
C PRO A 330 -4.32 -13.54 -13.57
N PHE A 331 -5.57 -13.79 -13.99
CA PHE A 331 -5.94 -14.85 -14.95
C PHE A 331 -5.76 -14.44 -16.41
N SER A 332 -5.69 -13.13 -16.69
CA SER A 332 -5.44 -12.61 -18.02
C SER A 332 -3.94 -12.57 -18.25
N LEU A 333 -3.36 -13.68 -18.70
CA LEU A 333 -1.97 -13.67 -19.16
C LEU A 333 -1.93 -12.94 -20.49
N GLU A 334 -1.31 -11.77 -20.49
CA GLU A 334 -1.13 -11.01 -21.71
C GLU A 334 0.17 -11.45 -22.36
N SER A 335 0.08 -11.90 -23.60
CA SER A 335 1.25 -12.25 -24.38
C SER A 335 1.18 -11.55 -25.72
N LEU A 336 2.25 -10.87 -26.07
CA LEU A 336 2.47 -10.34 -27.40
C LEU A 336 3.69 -11.06 -28.00
N SER A 337 3.59 -11.38 -29.28
CA SER A 337 4.69 -11.92 -30.07
C SER A 337 4.73 -11.14 -31.37
N LEU A 338 5.86 -10.47 -31.63
CA LEU A 338 6.12 -9.83 -32.91
C LEU A 338 7.17 -10.67 -33.64
N LYS A 339 6.78 -11.17 -34.81
CA LYS A 339 7.70 -11.66 -35.82
C LYS A 339 8.01 -10.49 -36.75
N SER A 340 9.29 -10.15 -36.93
CA SER A 340 9.67 -9.19 -37.96
C SER A 340 9.57 -9.87 -39.34
N ASP A 341 8.36 -10.12 -39.84
CA ASP A 341 8.12 -10.83 -41.11
C ASP A 341 8.45 -9.99 -42.37
N SER A 342 9.13 -8.85 -42.23
CA SER A 342 9.39 -7.90 -43.32
C SER A 342 10.82 -7.91 -43.90
N LEU A 343 11.49 -9.08 -43.93
CA LEU A 343 12.77 -9.26 -44.65
C LEU A 343 12.70 -10.22 -45.85
N LEU A 344 11.50 -10.66 -46.26
CA LEU A 344 11.32 -11.58 -47.39
C LEU A 344 10.37 -11.06 -48.47
N GLN A 345 10.51 -9.79 -48.87
CA GLN A 345 10.07 -9.38 -50.20
C GLN A 345 11.16 -8.55 -50.87
N GLU A 346 11.55 -9.04 -52.04
CA GLU A 346 12.44 -8.46 -53.06
C GLU A 346 13.93 -8.75 -52.93
N GLY A 347 14.39 -9.77 -53.66
CA GLY A 347 15.79 -9.95 -54.03
C GLY A 347 16.24 -11.40 -54.13
N GLU A 348 15.94 -12.01 -55.28
CA GLU A 348 16.61 -13.17 -55.94
C GLU A 348 17.14 -14.36 -55.11
N GLN A 349 16.80 -15.54 -55.61
CA GLN A 349 17.30 -16.84 -55.18
C GLN A 349 18.82 -16.86 -54.97
N ASN A 350 19.26 -16.81 -53.72
CA ASN A 350 20.58 -17.29 -53.33
C ASN A 350 20.43 -18.18 -52.09
N ASN A 351 20.64 -19.48 -52.34
CA ASN A 351 20.64 -20.56 -51.37
C ASN A 351 21.78 -20.40 -50.37
N PHE A 352 21.66 -19.55 -49.35
CA PHE A 352 22.40 -19.67 -48.08
C PHE A 352 21.80 -18.73 -47.04
N THR A 353 20.80 -19.19 -46.29
CA THR A 353 20.59 -18.74 -44.90
C THR A 353 19.76 -19.79 -44.17
N HIS A 354 20.42 -20.58 -43.30
CA HIS A 354 19.75 -21.05 -42.10
C HIS A 354 19.23 -19.80 -41.38
N SER A 355 17.93 -19.53 -41.48
CA SER A 355 17.27 -18.55 -40.63
C SER A 355 17.31 -19.10 -39.21
N LEU A 356 18.41 -18.84 -38.49
CA LEU A 356 18.48 -19.02 -37.06
C LEU A 356 17.49 -18.01 -36.46
N HIS A 357 16.28 -18.48 -36.17
CA HIS A 357 15.27 -17.73 -35.45
C HIS A 357 15.72 -17.65 -34.00
N ILE A 358 16.63 -16.72 -33.70
CA ILE A 358 16.99 -16.41 -32.32
C ILE A 358 15.82 -15.60 -31.76
N ASN A 359 15.11 -16.20 -30.82
CA ASN A 359 13.98 -15.56 -30.15
C ASN A 359 14.41 -15.03 -28.79
N GLU A 360 14.12 -13.76 -28.54
CA GLU A 360 14.27 -13.17 -27.22
C GLU A 360 12.92 -13.07 -26.53
N HIS A 361 12.76 -13.87 -25.47
CA HIS A 361 11.59 -13.86 -24.61
C HIS A 361 11.83 -13.00 -23.39
N HIS A 362 10.85 -12.16 -23.04
CA HIS A 362 10.88 -11.36 -21.82
C HIS A 362 9.61 -11.59 -21.02
N TYR A 363 9.76 -11.68 -19.70
CA TYR A 363 8.63 -11.71 -18.77
C TYR A 363 8.64 -10.45 -17.92
N SER A 364 7.47 -9.87 -17.67
CA SER A 364 7.34 -8.69 -16.82
C SER A 364 6.09 -8.76 -15.96
N ASN A 365 6.23 -8.67 -14.64
CA ASN A 365 5.07 -8.51 -13.75
C ASN A 365 4.60 -7.06 -13.71
N GLU A 366 3.32 -6.80 -13.96
CA GLU A 366 2.74 -5.47 -13.79
C GLU A 366 2.02 -5.41 -12.44
N SER A 367 2.51 -4.54 -11.55
CA SER A 367 1.96 -4.32 -10.21
C SER A 367 0.87 -3.25 -10.16
N SER A 368 0.52 -2.64 -11.30
CA SER A 368 -0.47 -1.57 -11.40
C SER A 368 -1.88 -2.09 -11.17
N PHE A 369 -2.69 -1.36 -10.40
CA PHE A 369 -4.11 -1.67 -10.15
C PHE A 369 -5.07 -0.67 -10.79
N THR A 370 -4.53 0.40 -11.39
CA THR A 370 -5.30 1.53 -11.89
C THR A 370 -5.33 1.60 -13.41
N GLN A 371 -4.39 0.94 -14.09
CA GLN A 371 -4.29 0.97 -15.55
C GLN A 371 -4.87 -0.30 -16.16
N SER A 372 -5.81 -0.13 -17.08
CA SER A 372 -6.19 -1.18 -18.02
C SER A 372 -5.04 -1.38 -19.00
N SER A 373 -4.59 -2.62 -19.11
CA SER A 373 -3.55 -3.10 -20.00
C SER A 373 -3.78 -2.74 -21.47
N ASP A 374 -3.25 -1.59 -21.89
CA ASP A 374 -3.02 -1.29 -23.29
C ASP A 374 -1.52 -1.45 -23.52
N LEU A 375 -1.06 -2.69 -23.71
CA LEU A 375 0.32 -3.08 -24.02
C LEU A 375 0.76 -2.58 -25.41
N LYS A 376 0.66 -1.28 -25.69
CA LYS A 376 1.04 -0.72 -26.99
C LYS A 376 2.54 -0.52 -27.15
N THR A 377 3.33 -0.49 -26.09
CA THR A 377 4.79 -0.28 -26.18
C THR A 377 5.57 -1.03 -25.12
N PRO A 378 5.96 -2.29 -25.39
CA PRO A 378 7.34 -2.70 -25.09
C PRO A 378 8.02 -3.69 -26.10
N ILE A 379 7.30 -4.27 -27.07
CA ILE A 379 7.91 -5.12 -28.12
C ILE A 379 8.20 -4.32 -29.41
N THR A 380 7.29 -3.44 -29.81
CA THR A 380 7.44 -2.58 -31.00
C THR A 380 8.67 -1.68 -30.91
N LEU A 381 9.00 -1.19 -29.71
CA LEU A 381 10.22 -0.40 -29.46
C LEU A 381 11.50 -1.25 -29.58
N LYS A 382 11.48 -2.51 -29.15
CA LYS A 382 12.64 -3.42 -29.31
C LYS A 382 12.93 -3.69 -30.77
N GLU A 383 11.88 -3.94 -31.55
CA GLU A 383 12.00 -4.10 -33.00
C GLU A 383 12.56 -2.82 -33.66
N LYS A 384 12.01 -1.64 -33.32
CA LYS A 384 12.51 -0.36 -33.84
C LYS A 384 13.99 -0.12 -33.51
N ARG A 385 14.43 -0.40 -32.26
CA ARG A 385 15.85 -0.28 -31.86
C ARG A 385 16.76 -1.18 -32.69
N LEU A 386 16.32 -2.39 -32.99
CA LEU A 386 17.10 -3.31 -33.82
C LEU A 386 17.17 -2.84 -35.27
N ARG A 387 16.05 -2.36 -35.83
CA ARG A 387 16.03 -1.76 -37.17
C ARG A 387 17.00 -0.58 -37.26
N VAL A 388 17.10 0.27 -36.23
CA VAL A 388 18.08 1.37 -36.21
C VAL A 388 19.49 0.83 -36.37
N ILE A 389 19.86 -0.21 -35.61
CA ILE A 389 21.22 -0.73 -35.64
C ILE A 389 21.51 -1.50 -36.94
N GLU A 390 20.53 -2.25 -37.47
CA GLU A 390 20.66 -2.98 -38.73
C GLU A 390 20.73 -2.08 -39.97
N GLN A 391 20.09 -0.92 -39.92
CA GLN A 391 19.99 -0.02 -41.07
C GLN A 391 20.95 1.17 -40.99
N SER A 392 21.63 1.35 -39.85
CA SER A 392 22.68 2.38 -39.70
C SER A 392 23.88 2.11 -40.60
N LEU A 393 24.45 3.17 -41.14
CA LEU A 393 25.63 3.17 -42.01
C LEU A 393 26.69 4.10 -41.41
N ASN A 394 27.96 3.75 -41.56
CA ASN A 394 29.07 4.61 -41.20
C ASN A 394 29.65 5.26 -42.45
N ALA A 395 29.80 6.57 -42.44
CA ALA A 395 30.32 7.33 -43.58
C ALA A 395 31.51 8.21 -43.17
N GLN A 396 32.47 8.37 -44.07
CA GLN A 396 33.57 9.32 -43.90
C GLN A 396 33.28 10.59 -44.71
N SER A 397 33.45 11.74 -44.10
CA SER A 397 33.17 13.05 -44.68
C SER A 397 34.25 14.05 -44.33
N ASN A 398 34.45 15.03 -45.21
CA ASN A 398 35.29 16.18 -44.97
C ASN A 398 34.48 17.49 -44.88
N ILE A 399 33.15 17.39 -44.70
CA ILE A 399 32.24 18.54 -44.56
C ILE A 399 32.15 18.93 -43.07
N TYR A 400 32.45 20.20 -42.76
CA TYR A 400 32.57 20.69 -41.37
C TYR A 400 31.28 21.27 -40.78
N ASP A 401 30.40 21.79 -41.62
CA ASP A 401 29.18 22.50 -41.23
C ASP A 401 27.95 21.59 -41.14
N LEU A 402 28.15 20.26 -41.13
CA LEU A 402 27.08 19.30 -40.88
C LEU A 402 26.65 19.32 -39.40
N THR A 403 25.37 19.10 -39.17
CA THR A 403 24.76 19.10 -37.84
C THR A 403 24.05 17.79 -37.53
N LEU A 404 23.99 17.44 -36.24
CA LEU A 404 23.23 16.30 -35.77
C LEU A 404 21.73 16.52 -36.05
N ASN A 405 21.00 15.45 -36.38
CA ASN A 405 19.58 15.47 -36.75
C ASN A 405 19.29 16.19 -38.10
N GLU A 406 20.29 16.48 -38.92
CA GLU A 406 20.14 17.04 -40.27
C GLU A 406 19.80 15.93 -41.28
N SER A 407 18.84 16.19 -42.17
CA SER A 407 18.50 15.30 -43.29
C SER A 407 19.40 15.61 -44.50
N ILE A 408 19.99 14.59 -45.10
CA ILE A 408 20.91 14.70 -46.24
C ILE A 408 20.49 13.77 -47.38
N THR A 409 20.70 14.20 -48.62
CA THR A 409 20.49 13.40 -49.82
C THR A 409 21.84 13.19 -50.54
N LEU A 410 22.26 11.94 -50.69
CA LEU A 410 23.52 11.59 -51.35
C LEU A 410 23.37 11.55 -52.88
N ASN A 411 24.06 12.45 -53.55
CA ASN A 411 24.16 12.50 -55.00
C ASN A 411 25.38 11.72 -55.48
N PHE A 412 25.14 10.56 -56.09
CA PHE A 412 26.19 9.74 -56.72
C PHE A 412 26.56 10.29 -58.09
N SER A 413 27.85 10.54 -58.34
CA SER A 413 28.34 10.87 -59.68
C SER A 413 27.97 9.76 -60.69
N SER A 414 27.62 10.16 -61.91
CA SER A 414 26.82 9.45 -62.92
C SER A 414 27.25 8.06 -63.44
N SER A 415 28.21 7.37 -62.80
CA SER A 415 28.72 6.05 -63.22
C SER A 415 28.18 4.85 -62.43
N LEU A 416 27.32 5.03 -61.42
CA LEU A 416 26.77 3.96 -60.57
C LEU A 416 25.21 3.98 -60.52
N LYS A 417 24.55 4.20 -61.67
CA LYS A 417 23.09 4.41 -61.73
C LYS A 417 22.22 3.14 -61.74
N GLU A 418 22.79 1.93 -61.77
CA GLU A 418 21.98 0.70 -61.78
C GLU A 418 21.72 0.17 -60.36
N ASN A 419 20.43 0.12 -60.00
CA ASN A 419 19.81 -0.66 -58.90
C ASN A 419 19.76 -0.15 -57.44
N LYS A 420 19.91 1.15 -57.14
CA LYS A 420 19.63 1.65 -55.76
C LYS A 420 18.93 3.00 -55.71
N GLU A 421 17.62 3.04 -56.01
CA GLU A 421 16.79 4.23 -55.75
C GLU A 421 16.44 4.40 -54.24
N SER A 422 16.49 3.32 -53.45
CA SER A 422 16.03 3.28 -52.05
C SER A 422 16.99 3.89 -50.99
N LEU A 423 18.26 4.19 -51.34
CA LEU A 423 19.32 4.58 -50.38
C LEU A 423 19.93 5.94 -50.72
N ARG A 424 19.10 6.98 -50.85
CA ARG A 424 19.58 8.35 -51.13
C ARG A 424 19.41 9.30 -49.96
N ASP A 425 18.36 9.12 -49.16
CA ASP A 425 18.00 10.05 -48.09
C ASP A 425 18.32 9.49 -46.72
N PHE A 426 19.13 10.22 -45.96
CA PHE A 426 19.62 9.83 -44.64
C PHE A 426 19.40 10.95 -43.63
N ILE A 427 19.35 10.57 -42.36
CA ILE A 427 19.46 11.49 -41.22
C ILE A 427 20.76 11.20 -40.47
N ILE A 428 21.46 12.26 -40.05
CA ILE A 428 22.70 12.14 -39.28
C ILE A 428 22.34 11.87 -37.82
N ILE A 429 22.64 10.67 -37.33
CA ILE A 429 22.35 10.23 -35.95
C ILE A 429 23.59 10.22 -35.04
N GLY A 430 24.78 10.38 -35.62
CA GLY A 430 26.05 10.44 -34.91
C GLY A 430 27.13 11.12 -35.74
N MET A 431 28.05 11.80 -35.06
CA MET A 431 29.18 12.51 -35.65
C MET A 431 30.40 12.44 -34.74
N GLU A 432 31.56 12.15 -35.32
CA GLU A 432 32.86 12.25 -34.65
C GLU A 432 33.80 13.07 -35.54
N GLN A 433 34.10 14.29 -35.08
CA GLN A 433 34.91 15.26 -35.83
C GLN A 433 36.28 15.40 -35.18
N GLU A 434 37.34 15.31 -35.97
CA GLU A 434 38.71 15.62 -35.55
C GLU A 434 39.22 16.82 -36.35
N LEU A 435 39.59 17.89 -35.63
CA LEU A 435 40.10 19.13 -36.20
C LEU A 435 41.51 19.37 -35.68
N ILE A 436 42.49 19.43 -36.58
CA ILE A 436 43.90 19.67 -36.23
C ILE A 436 44.40 20.87 -37.03
N ASN A 437 44.88 21.88 -36.31
CA ASN A 437 45.51 23.04 -36.92
C ASN A 437 47.04 22.83 -37.01
N GLU A 438 47.48 22.14 -38.07
CA GLU A 438 48.90 21.79 -38.26
C GLU A 438 49.79 23.04 -38.45
N SER A 439 49.22 24.15 -38.95
CA SER A 439 49.94 25.42 -39.13
C SER A 439 50.45 26.05 -37.82
N LEU A 440 49.85 25.69 -36.68
CA LEU A 440 50.27 26.10 -35.34
C LEU A 440 51.17 25.06 -34.65
N LEU A 441 51.09 23.79 -35.06
CA LEU A 441 51.90 22.69 -34.54
C LEU A 441 53.32 22.72 -35.13
N GLU A 442 53.47 23.01 -36.42
CA GLU A 442 54.78 23.06 -37.10
C GLU A 442 55.74 24.15 -36.55
N ASN A 443 55.21 25.19 -35.89
CA ASN A 443 56.01 26.28 -35.34
C ASN A 443 56.50 26.05 -33.89
N ASN A 444 56.19 24.90 -33.27
CA ASN A 444 56.53 24.63 -31.86
C ASN A 444 57.39 23.36 -31.64
N PHE A 445 57.69 22.57 -32.68
CA PHE A 445 58.56 21.40 -32.54
C PHE A 445 60.01 21.77 -32.81
N ASN A 446 60.77 22.05 -31.75
CA ASN A 446 62.22 22.03 -31.81
C ASN A 446 62.70 20.56 -31.77
N SER A 447 63.47 20.17 -32.78
CA SER A 447 64.03 18.82 -32.91
C SER A 447 65.13 18.59 -31.86
N ASN A 448 64.76 18.17 -30.64
CA ASN A 448 65.72 17.54 -29.71
C ASN A 448 65.11 16.65 -28.60
N ASP A 449 63.83 16.27 -28.66
CA ASP A 449 63.22 15.38 -27.66
C ASP A 449 63.19 13.89 -28.07
N ASN A 450 64.34 13.36 -28.48
CA ASN A 450 64.56 11.91 -28.59
C ASN A 450 65.21 11.29 -27.35
N ALA A 451 65.30 12.02 -26.22
CA ALA A 451 65.92 11.51 -24.99
C ALA A 451 64.94 11.26 -23.82
N ILE A 452 63.70 11.78 -23.84
CA ILE A 452 62.75 11.67 -22.69
C ILE A 452 61.63 10.63 -22.92
N LYS A 453 61.66 9.90 -24.05
CA LYS A 453 60.71 8.81 -24.35
C LYS A 453 61.16 7.41 -23.93
N LYS A 454 62.25 7.26 -23.15
CA LYS A 454 62.71 5.96 -22.64
C LYS A 454 62.59 5.73 -21.12
N GLU A 455 62.29 6.74 -20.31
CA GLU A 455 62.08 6.55 -18.86
C GLU A 455 60.60 6.59 -18.43
N ASN A 456 59.74 7.35 -19.12
CA ASN A 456 58.30 7.37 -18.80
C ASN A 456 57.51 6.15 -19.29
N ALA A 457 58.10 5.32 -20.16
CA ALA A 457 57.55 4.02 -20.56
C ALA A 457 57.80 2.90 -19.53
N LYS A 458 58.58 3.18 -18.47
CA LYS A 458 58.82 2.24 -17.36
C LYS A 458 57.92 2.54 -16.15
N HIS A 459 57.62 3.81 -15.88
CA HIS A 459 56.72 4.19 -14.79
C HIS A 459 55.21 4.11 -15.13
N LEU A 460 54.80 4.28 -16.39
CA LEU A 460 53.42 4.02 -16.82
C LEU A 460 53.08 2.53 -16.94
N LYS A 461 54.08 1.65 -16.95
CA LYS A 461 53.89 0.20 -16.94
C LYS A 461 53.76 -0.38 -15.51
N GLU A 462 54.13 0.36 -14.48
CA GLU A 462 54.01 -0.06 -13.07
C GLU A 462 52.81 0.57 -12.35
N SER A 463 52.29 1.72 -12.80
CA SER A 463 51.07 2.33 -12.23
C SER A 463 49.76 1.80 -12.84
N VAL A 464 49.80 1.14 -14.00
CA VAL A 464 48.62 0.50 -14.62
C VAL A 464 48.39 -0.92 -14.06
N THR A 465 49.35 -1.48 -13.30
CA THR A 465 49.23 -2.81 -12.67
C THR A 465 48.75 -2.74 -11.21
N SER A 466 48.64 -1.56 -10.58
CA SER A 466 48.16 -1.42 -9.20
C SER A 466 46.73 -0.86 -9.06
N LEU A 467 46.09 -0.41 -10.15
CA LEU A 467 44.69 0.04 -10.18
C LEU A 467 43.70 -1.00 -10.71
N MET A 468 44.19 -2.23 -10.98
CA MET A 468 43.40 -3.38 -11.45
C MET A 468 43.29 -4.48 -10.38
N ASN A 469 43.34 -4.13 -9.09
CA ASN A 469 43.19 -5.09 -7.98
C ASN A 469 42.52 -4.47 -6.74
N THR A 470 41.33 -3.90 -6.91
CA THR A 470 40.34 -3.77 -5.82
C THR A 470 38.96 -3.71 -6.43
N GLU A 471 38.37 -4.88 -6.68
CA GLU A 471 36.94 -5.16 -6.58
C GLU A 471 36.70 -6.66 -6.87
N GLN A 472 36.84 -7.48 -5.83
CA GLN A 472 36.20 -8.80 -5.77
C GLN A 472 35.65 -9.02 -4.36
N ILE A 473 34.32 -9.19 -4.30
CA ILE A 473 33.43 -10.03 -3.46
C ILE A 473 32.03 -9.50 -3.87
N ASN A 474 31.08 -10.22 -4.49
CA ASN A 474 30.70 -11.63 -4.49
C ASN A 474 30.10 -12.06 -5.85
N LYS A 475 30.27 -13.34 -6.17
CA LYS A 475 29.81 -14.04 -7.38
C LYS A 475 28.36 -14.55 -7.27
N GLY A 476 27.67 -14.58 -8.41
CA GLY A 476 26.58 -15.50 -8.74
C GLY A 476 26.61 -15.75 -10.26
N ASN A 477 26.81 -17.01 -10.65
CA ASN A 477 27.16 -17.47 -12.00
C ASN A 477 26.09 -17.21 -13.08
N GLU A 478 26.51 -16.92 -14.32
CA GLU A 478 26.50 -17.90 -15.41
C GLU A 478 27.34 -17.43 -16.61
N SER A 479 28.12 -18.37 -17.11
CA SER A 479 29.21 -18.26 -18.07
C SER A 479 28.71 -18.24 -19.51
N PHE A 480 29.28 -17.41 -20.38
CA PHE A 480 29.61 -17.80 -21.77
C PHE A 480 30.70 -16.86 -22.34
N ASN A 481 31.89 -17.44 -22.58
CA ASN A 481 32.95 -16.84 -23.39
C ASN A 481 32.51 -16.76 -24.86
N PRO A 482 33.07 -15.80 -25.61
CA PRO A 482 33.73 -16.22 -26.84
C PRO A 482 35.16 -15.68 -26.97
N LEU A 483 35.97 -16.59 -27.50
CA LEU A 483 37.35 -16.43 -27.95
C LEU A 483 37.51 -15.23 -28.90
N THR A 484 38.55 -14.43 -28.65
CA THR A 484 39.21 -13.64 -29.71
C THR A 484 40.71 -13.94 -29.68
N GLN A 485 41.10 -14.96 -30.44
CA GLN A 485 42.44 -15.06 -31.00
C GLN A 485 42.46 -14.34 -32.35
N ASN A 486 43.53 -13.59 -32.56
CA ASN A 486 44.11 -13.16 -33.83
C ASN A 486 43.32 -12.18 -34.71
N THR A 487 43.82 -10.94 -34.78
CA THR A 487 44.23 -10.29 -36.05
C THR A 487 45.06 -9.04 -35.74
N SER A 488 46.26 -9.26 -35.21
CA SER A 488 47.39 -8.35 -35.45
C SER A 488 48.01 -8.76 -36.78
N ASN A 489 47.67 -8.06 -37.86
CA ASN A 489 48.45 -7.89 -39.11
C ASN A 489 47.59 -7.19 -40.16
N ALA A 490 47.69 -5.86 -40.22
CA ALA A 490 47.57 -5.05 -41.45
C ALA A 490 47.64 -3.57 -41.05
N LEU A 491 48.83 -2.97 -41.13
CA LEU A 491 49.09 -1.63 -41.70
C LEU A 491 50.57 -1.29 -41.46
N GLU A 492 51.46 -2.00 -42.16
CA GLU A 492 52.76 -1.46 -42.53
C GLU A 492 52.69 -1.16 -44.02
N SER A 493 52.38 0.10 -44.35
CA SER A 493 52.77 0.76 -45.60
C SER A 493 52.05 2.10 -45.64
N LEU A 494 52.79 3.17 -45.38
CA LEU A 494 52.59 4.46 -46.04
C LEU A 494 53.87 5.27 -45.85
N SER A 495 54.51 5.44 -47.00
CA SER A 495 55.72 6.20 -47.27
C SER A 495 55.64 7.65 -46.76
N SER A 496 56.80 8.14 -46.33
CA SER A 496 57.14 9.54 -46.05
C SER A 496 56.49 10.56 -47.01
N PRO A 497 55.86 11.64 -46.51
CA PRO A 497 55.50 12.77 -47.35
C PRO A 497 56.68 13.73 -47.51
N SER A 498 57.01 13.99 -48.76
CA SER A 498 57.82 15.11 -49.22
C SER A 498 57.17 16.44 -48.83
N SER A 499 58.02 17.40 -48.46
CA SER A 499 57.71 18.81 -48.24
C SER A 499 56.83 19.42 -49.34
N LEU A 500 55.75 20.10 -48.92
CA LEU A 500 55.25 21.41 -49.41
C LEU A 500 53.70 21.48 -49.34
N GLY A 501 53.16 22.23 -48.38
CA GLY A 501 51.75 22.66 -48.35
C GLY A 501 51.15 22.63 -46.95
N LYS A 502 50.86 23.80 -46.38
CA LYS A 502 50.16 23.95 -45.08
C LYS A 502 48.80 23.25 -45.14
N SER A 503 48.67 22.06 -44.57
CA SER A 503 47.40 21.34 -44.49
C SER A 503 46.73 21.57 -43.15
N HIS A 504 45.51 22.14 -43.14
CA HIS A 504 44.62 21.93 -42.00
C HIS A 504 43.99 20.56 -42.21
N SER A 505 44.07 19.65 -41.23
CA SER A 505 43.44 18.34 -41.32
C SER A 505 42.09 18.36 -40.59
N TYR A 506 41.01 18.19 -41.36
CA TYR A 506 39.65 18.02 -40.88
C TYR A 506 39.16 16.65 -41.31
N SER A 507 38.66 15.86 -40.35
CA SER A 507 38.04 14.56 -40.60
C SER A 507 36.72 14.46 -39.84
N ASN A 508 35.73 13.81 -40.46
CA ASN A 508 34.41 13.61 -39.87
C ASN A 508 33.91 12.21 -40.18
N THR A 509 33.64 11.44 -39.13
CA THR A 509 32.92 10.17 -39.24
C THR A 509 31.46 10.40 -38.90
N LEU A 510 30.56 10.03 -39.81
CA LEU A 510 29.12 10.16 -39.66
C LEU A 510 28.48 8.78 -39.44
N THR A 511 27.46 8.73 -38.59
CA THR A 511 26.52 7.62 -38.53
C THR A 511 25.20 8.07 -39.15
N LEU A 512 24.81 7.38 -40.21
CA LEU A 512 23.66 7.72 -41.06
C LEU A 512 22.55 6.67 -40.87
N LEU A 513 21.31 7.12 -40.78
CA LEU A 513 20.12 6.27 -40.78
C LEU A 513 19.23 6.64 -41.98
N PRO A 514 18.71 5.69 -42.78
CA PRO A 514 17.79 6.03 -43.86
C PRO A 514 16.51 6.70 -43.31
N ILE A 515 16.02 7.75 -43.98
CA ILE A 515 14.89 8.57 -43.49
C ILE A 515 13.56 7.79 -43.37
N THR A 516 13.48 6.63 -44.00
CA THR A 516 12.36 5.69 -43.90
C THR A 516 12.23 5.06 -42.51
N PHE A 517 13.29 5.08 -41.71
CA PHE A 517 13.31 4.58 -40.34
C PHE A 517 13.37 5.74 -39.34
N SER A 518 12.57 5.65 -38.27
CA SER A 518 12.67 6.59 -37.16
C SER A 518 13.78 6.14 -36.20
N TYR A 519 14.66 7.07 -35.81
CA TYR A 519 15.63 6.80 -34.77
C TYR A 519 14.91 6.43 -33.46
N THR A 520 15.37 5.38 -32.80
CA THR A 520 14.90 4.90 -31.52
C THR A 520 16.13 4.57 -30.69
N PRO A 521 16.32 5.26 -29.55
CA PRO A 521 17.57 5.16 -28.78
C PRO A 521 17.71 3.82 -28.05
N SER A 522 18.94 3.51 -27.64
CA SER A 522 19.22 2.26 -26.91
C SER A 522 18.55 2.23 -25.53
N LEU A 523 18.17 1.02 -25.08
CA LEU A 523 17.56 0.81 -23.76
C LEU A 523 18.57 1.13 -22.65
N LYS A 524 18.16 1.87 -21.62
CA LYS A 524 18.96 2.10 -20.42
C LYS A 524 18.47 1.22 -19.27
N SER A 525 19.42 0.62 -18.55
CA SER A 525 19.13 -0.22 -17.39
C SER A 525 18.43 0.58 -16.30
N LYS A 526 17.39 -0.02 -15.71
CA LYS A 526 16.75 0.54 -14.52
C LYS A 526 17.67 0.40 -13.31
N PRO A 527 17.70 1.39 -12.38
CA PRO A 527 18.40 1.19 -11.12
C PRO A 527 17.81 -0.02 -10.39
N LYS A 528 18.69 -0.79 -9.76
CA LYS A 528 18.27 -1.92 -8.93
C LYS A 528 17.69 -1.42 -7.63
N ALA A 529 16.52 -1.92 -7.26
CA ALA A 529 15.96 -1.64 -5.95
C ALA A 529 16.85 -2.24 -4.84
N PRO A 530 16.83 -1.65 -3.62
CA PRO A 530 17.37 -2.34 -2.46
C PRO A 530 16.55 -3.62 -2.19
N SER A 531 17.14 -4.60 -1.50
CA SER A 531 16.44 -5.85 -1.17
C SER A 531 15.15 -5.59 -0.37
N SER A 532 15.20 -4.63 0.54
CA SER A 532 14.04 -4.05 1.21
C SER A 532 14.40 -2.68 1.77
N THR A 533 13.39 -1.90 2.14
CA THR A 533 13.53 -0.66 2.89
C THR A 533 12.42 -0.55 3.91
N LEU A 534 12.55 0.36 4.87
CA LEU A 534 11.49 0.63 5.84
C LEU A 534 10.51 1.67 5.27
N GLY A 535 9.28 1.63 5.73
CA GLY A 535 8.28 2.65 5.44
C GLY A 535 7.35 2.85 6.62
N VAL A 536 6.61 3.94 6.58
CA VAL A 536 5.58 4.27 7.57
C VAL A 536 4.24 4.38 6.86
N VAL A 537 3.22 3.71 7.38
CA VAL A 537 1.85 3.80 6.87
C VAL A 537 1.28 5.17 7.22
N ILE A 538 0.68 5.83 6.24
CA ILE A 538 0.14 7.19 6.39
C ILE A 538 -1.33 7.26 5.98
N GLY A 539 -2.05 8.25 6.49
CA GLY A 539 -3.46 8.49 6.16
C GLY A 539 -3.67 9.68 5.20
N GLU A 540 -4.72 10.45 5.44
CA GLU A 540 -5.12 11.59 4.61
C GLU A 540 -4.52 12.91 5.10
N SER A 541 -4.38 13.07 6.43
CA SER A 541 -3.77 14.24 7.07
C SER A 541 -2.24 14.24 6.95
N GLU A 542 -1.68 15.45 7.06
CA GLU A 542 -0.24 15.66 7.23
C GLU A 542 0.23 15.34 8.66
N ASP A 543 -0.70 15.21 9.61
CA ASP A 543 -0.42 14.81 10.99
C ASP A 543 -0.63 13.30 11.19
N ILE A 544 0.45 12.53 11.01
CA ILE A 544 0.45 11.07 11.24
C ILE A 544 0.10 10.73 12.69
N ASP A 545 0.55 11.54 13.65
CA ASP A 545 0.33 11.27 15.07
C ASP A 545 -1.14 11.48 15.44
N GLY A 546 -1.79 12.50 14.86
CA GLY A 546 -3.23 12.75 15.02
C GLY A 546 -4.12 11.67 14.40
N GLU A 547 -3.69 11.03 13.30
CA GLU A 547 -4.42 9.93 12.65
C GLU A 547 -3.98 8.54 13.11
N ARG A 548 -3.13 8.45 14.13
CA ARG A 548 -2.58 7.17 14.56
C ARG A 548 -3.67 6.19 15.01
N ASN A 549 -3.44 4.90 14.76
CA ASN A 549 -4.40 3.83 15.08
C ASN A 549 -5.74 3.94 14.29
N THR A 550 -5.74 4.64 13.16
CA THR A 550 -6.82 4.62 12.16
C THR A 550 -6.42 3.73 10.95
N ILE A 551 -7.38 3.46 10.06
CA ILE A 551 -7.14 2.68 8.82
C ILE A 551 -7.49 3.55 7.61
N HIS A 552 -6.54 3.65 6.68
CA HIS A 552 -6.75 4.25 5.35
C HIS A 552 -6.33 3.24 4.27
N THR A 553 -7.31 2.75 3.51
CA THR A 553 -7.14 1.65 2.55
C THR A 553 -8.04 1.81 1.34
N ASP A 554 -7.70 1.15 0.23
CA ASP A 554 -8.53 1.12 -0.98
C ASP A 554 -9.34 -0.20 -1.12
N ASN A 555 -10.08 -0.34 -2.23
CA ASN A 555 -10.90 -1.53 -2.50
C ASN A 555 -10.10 -2.84 -2.62
N PHE A 556 -8.77 -2.77 -2.70
CA PHE A 556 -7.87 -3.92 -2.80
C PHE A 556 -7.12 -4.19 -1.49
N GLY A 557 -7.41 -3.46 -0.41
CA GLY A 557 -6.73 -3.60 0.87
C GLY A 557 -5.32 -3.01 0.88
N ARG A 558 -4.97 -2.14 -0.09
CA ARG A 558 -3.66 -1.48 -0.15
C ARG A 558 -3.63 -0.27 0.77
N VAL A 559 -2.49 -0.02 1.39
CA VAL A 559 -2.29 1.13 2.31
C VAL A 559 -1.31 2.12 1.72
N LYS A 560 -1.47 3.41 2.03
CA LYS A 560 -0.57 4.45 1.57
C LYS A 560 0.69 4.45 2.43
N VAL A 561 1.87 4.41 1.82
CA VAL A 561 3.13 4.26 2.55
C VAL A 561 4.14 5.33 2.16
N ARG A 562 4.69 5.96 3.19
CA ARG A 562 5.89 6.78 3.08
C ARG A 562 7.12 5.89 3.11
N ILE A 563 7.78 5.73 1.97
CA ILE A 563 8.92 4.82 1.80
C ILE A 563 10.22 5.56 2.14
N ASN A 564 11.00 5.06 3.09
CA ASN A 564 12.15 5.79 3.65
C ASN A 564 13.25 6.08 2.63
N CYS A 565 13.44 5.23 1.62
CA CYS A 565 14.45 5.49 0.58
C CYS A 565 14.18 6.75 -0.26
N PHE A 566 12.95 7.28 -0.24
CA PHE A 566 12.55 8.53 -0.89
C PHE A 566 12.30 9.69 0.09
N ALA A 567 12.54 9.51 1.39
CA ALA A 567 12.24 10.51 2.41
C ALA A 567 13.03 11.83 2.24
N SER A 568 14.21 11.79 1.62
CA SER A 568 15.00 12.98 1.32
C SER A 568 14.30 13.94 0.36
N GLN A 569 13.45 13.42 -0.52
CA GLN A 569 12.63 14.25 -1.42
C GLN A 569 11.65 15.13 -0.64
N GLU A 570 11.07 14.61 0.44
CA GLU A 570 10.12 15.34 1.29
C GLU A 570 10.77 16.58 1.91
N VAL A 571 12.01 16.47 2.36
CA VAL A 571 12.74 17.58 2.97
C VAL A 571 12.99 18.68 1.93
N ILE A 572 13.36 18.28 0.70
CA ILE A 572 13.69 19.21 -0.38
C ILE A 572 12.43 19.93 -0.89
N ASP A 573 11.32 19.21 -1.08
CA ASP A 573 10.06 19.79 -1.52
C ASP A 573 9.49 20.76 -0.48
N ASN A 574 9.52 20.39 0.80
CA ASN A 574 9.04 21.25 1.88
C ASN A 574 9.93 22.49 2.09
N ALA A 575 11.25 22.38 1.89
CA ALA A 575 12.15 23.54 1.95
C ALA A 575 11.87 24.55 0.84
N ARG A 576 11.55 24.07 -0.37
CA ARG A 576 11.31 24.93 -1.54
C ARG A 576 9.93 25.56 -1.57
N VAL A 577 8.88 24.90 -1.05
CA VAL A 577 7.57 25.53 -0.84
C VAL A 577 7.70 26.73 0.10
N LYS A 578 8.53 26.63 1.14
CA LYS A 578 8.84 27.76 2.04
C LYS A 578 9.58 28.89 1.32
N GLU A 579 10.53 28.58 0.44
CA GLU A 579 11.25 29.60 -0.35
C GLU A 579 10.35 30.29 -1.39
N GLN A 580 9.46 29.55 -2.07
CA GLN A 580 8.51 30.12 -3.04
C GLN A 580 7.45 31.00 -2.36
N ASN A 581 6.92 30.57 -1.20
CA ASN A 581 6.00 31.38 -0.40
C ASN A 581 6.69 32.64 0.16
N ASN A 582 7.96 32.55 0.55
CA ASN A 582 8.73 33.72 0.98
C ASN A 582 9.09 34.67 -0.19
N ALA A 583 9.30 34.14 -1.40
CA ALA A 583 9.53 34.95 -2.60
C ALA A 583 8.25 35.67 -3.08
N GLN A 584 7.07 35.07 -2.89
CA GLN A 584 5.78 35.73 -3.15
C GLN A 584 5.39 36.71 -2.02
N GLY A 585 5.71 36.42 -0.76
CA GLY A 585 5.52 37.35 0.37
C GLY A 585 6.34 38.63 0.27
N LYS A 586 7.57 38.57 -0.28
CA LYS A 586 8.42 39.75 -0.52
C LYS A 586 7.93 40.68 -1.65
N ASN A 587 6.95 40.26 -2.46
CA ASN A 587 6.37 41.11 -3.50
C ASN A 587 5.05 41.81 -3.06
N ILE A 588 4.58 41.60 -1.83
CA ILE A 588 3.37 42.24 -1.29
C ILE A 588 3.70 43.39 -0.32
N GLU A 589 4.92 43.50 0.21
CA GLU A 589 5.30 44.59 1.14
C GLU A 589 5.78 45.89 0.47
N ASN A 590 5.80 45.99 -0.87
CA ASN A 590 6.24 47.21 -1.57
C ASN A 590 5.16 47.93 -2.40
N ASN A 591 3.88 47.61 -2.21
CA ASN A 591 2.79 48.36 -2.81
C ASN A 591 1.58 48.44 -1.87
N HIS A 592 1.67 49.27 -0.82
CA HIS A 592 0.53 50.03 -0.31
C HIS A 592 1.03 51.09 0.69
N SER A 593 1.49 52.22 0.16
CA SER A 593 1.34 53.50 0.84
C SER A 593 0.47 54.39 -0.04
N GLN A 594 -0.63 54.87 0.56
CA GLN A 594 -1.70 55.75 0.05
C GLN A 594 -3.06 55.04 -0.14
N GLY A 595 -4.01 55.40 0.72
CA GLY A 595 -5.41 54.98 0.60
C GLY A 595 -6.18 54.98 1.92
N THR A 596 -6.38 56.19 2.45
CA THR A 596 -7.41 56.65 3.40
C THR A 596 -8.50 55.66 3.85
N LEU A 597 -8.70 55.62 5.17
CA LEU A 597 -9.87 55.11 5.89
C LEU A 597 -11.21 55.43 5.21
N GLN A 598 -12.06 54.43 5.03
CA GLN A 598 -13.50 54.56 5.22
C GLN A 598 -14.10 53.22 5.68
N ASN A 599 -14.63 53.25 6.90
CA ASN A 599 -15.34 52.18 7.56
C ASN A 599 -16.83 52.55 7.54
N ILE A 600 -17.70 51.73 6.93
CA ILE A 600 -19.17 51.82 7.10
C ILE A 600 -19.73 50.40 7.26
N ASN A 601 -20.03 50.10 8.53
CA ASN A 601 -21.14 49.34 9.13
C ASN A 601 -22.07 48.44 8.31
N GLY A 602 -22.42 47.32 8.97
CA GLY A 602 -23.69 46.60 8.85
C GLY A 602 -23.59 45.19 9.45
N ASN A 603 -23.45 45.01 10.78
CA ASN A 603 -24.54 44.76 11.76
C ASN A 603 -25.36 43.49 11.40
N THR A 604 -25.54 42.47 12.26
CA THR A 604 -26.21 42.52 13.57
C THR A 604 -26.04 41.22 14.40
N ASN A 605 -25.75 41.38 15.71
CA ASN A 605 -26.36 40.79 16.93
C ASN A 605 -26.54 39.25 17.07
N THR A 606 -26.34 38.56 18.21
CA THR A 606 -26.58 38.82 19.66
C THR A 606 -25.71 37.87 20.52
N HIS A 607 -25.01 38.32 21.58
CA HIS A 607 -25.30 38.10 23.04
C HIS A 607 -25.51 36.62 23.46
N THR A 608 -24.82 36.03 24.44
CA THR A 608 -24.50 36.50 25.81
C THR A 608 -23.30 35.75 26.42
N GLN A 609 -22.46 36.48 27.17
CA GLN A 609 -21.57 35.94 28.20
C GLN A 609 -22.35 35.66 29.50
N THR A 610 -21.99 34.59 30.21
CA THR A 610 -22.09 34.53 31.66
C THR A 610 -20.79 34.00 32.24
N THR A 611 -20.23 34.83 33.10
CA THR A 611 -19.13 34.61 34.03
C THR A 611 -19.45 33.52 35.05
N ASN A 612 -18.44 32.85 35.60
CA ASN A 612 -18.24 32.80 37.05
C ASN A 612 -16.88 32.20 37.42
N ASP A 613 -16.18 32.97 38.24
CA ASP A 613 -15.02 32.62 39.07
C ASP A 613 -15.31 31.42 39.98
N THR A 614 -14.28 30.63 40.31
CA THR A 614 -13.88 30.41 41.72
C THR A 614 -12.55 29.66 41.85
N LEU A 615 -11.65 30.31 42.61
CA LEU A 615 -10.51 29.76 43.35
C LEU A 615 -10.91 28.59 44.26
N SER A 616 -10.02 27.60 44.41
CA SER A 616 -9.42 27.20 45.71
C SER A 616 -8.59 25.92 45.50
N ASN A 617 -7.26 25.99 45.58
CA ASN A 617 -6.43 25.93 46.79
C ASN A 617 -6.32 24.53 47.43
N THR A 618 -5.04 24.17 47.67
CA THR A 618 -4.53 23.45 48.85
C THR A 618 -4.88 21.95 48.93
N THR A 619 -4.00 21.02 49.29
CA THR A 619 -2.77 21.09 50.10
C THR A 619 -2.20 19.67 50.17
N GLN A 620 -0.87 19.57 50.25
CA GLN A 620 -0.13 18.70 51.19
C GLN A 620 -0.24 17.18 51.03
N THR A 621 0.76 16.35 51.32
CA THR A 621 1.98 16.46 52.14
C THR A 621 2.74 15.14 51.84
N GLU A 622 4.05 15.20 51.55
CA GLU A 622 5.12 14.63 52.42
C GLU A 622 5.28 13.10 52.28
N GLU A 623 6.47 12.47 52.22
CA GLU A 623 7.84 12.87 52.57
C GLU A 623 8.80 11.75 52.05
N ASN A 624 9.96 12.08 51.47
CA ASN A 624 11.33 11.93 52.04
C ASN A 624 11.84 10.47 52.18
N ILE A 625 13.04 10.02 51.77
CA ILE A 625 14.44 10.54 51.77
C ILE A 625 15.26 9.63 50.81
N HIS A 626 15.99 10.15 49.81
CA HIS A 626 17.39 10.60 49.82
C HIS A 626 18.47 9.50 49.70
N SER A 627 19.13 9.46 48.54
CA SER A 627 20.59 9.43 48.46
C SER A 627 21.05 10.08 47.15
N GLN A 628 21.64 11.26 47.32
CA GLN A 628 22.37 12.02 46.29
C GLN A 628 23.72 11.34 46.01
N GLU A 629 24.11 11.27 44.75
CA GLU A 629 25.47 11.63 44.36
C GLU A 629 25.42 12.56 43.14
N ASN A 630 26.06 13.71 43.32
CA ASN A 630 26.13 14.81 42.37
C ASN A 630 27.18 14.53 41.29
N HIS A 631 26.80 14.70 40.03
CA HIS A 631 27.66 15.35 39.05
C HIS A 631 26.84 16.30 38.16
N THR A 632 26.83 17.56 38.57
CA THR A 632 26.72 18.78 37.76
C THR A 632 27.70 18.73 36.57
N THR A 633 27.45 19.23 35.36
CA THR A 633 26.48 20.19 34.81
C THR A 633 26.71 20.24 33.30
N ASN A 634 25.63 20.27 32.51
CA ASN A 634 25.37 21.29 31.47
C ASN A 634 24.02 20.97 30.83
N ASN A 635 22.97 21.47 31.48
CA ASN A 635 21.65 21.62 30.89
C ASN A 635 21.63 22.98 30.20
N ASP A 636 21.65 22.95 28.86
CA ASP A 636 20.97 23.91 27.99
C ASP A 636 20.36 23.08 26.86
N VAL A 637 19.37 22.25 27.22
CA VAL A 637 18.41 21.71 26.25
C VAL A 637 17.14 22.53 26.45
N GLU A 638 17.14 23.72 25.86
CA GLU A 638 15.91 24.48 25.71
C GLU A 638 14.92 23.67 24.87
N ASN A 639 13.72 23.54 25.45
CA ASN A 639 12.50 23.01 24.86
C ASN A 639 12.30 23.53 23.42
N ASN A 640 12.62 22.69 22.44
CA ASN A 640 12.17 22.82 21.05
C ASN A 640 11.18 21.71 20.68
N HIS A 641 10.30 21.31 21.61
CA HIS A 641 9.16 20.44 21.35
C HIS A 641 7.87 21.27 21.30
N SER A 642 7.66 22.03 20.23
CA SER A 642 6.33 22.55 19.82
C SER A 642 6.34 23.33 18.50
N GLN A 643 7.10 22.87 17.51
CA GLN A 643 6.84 23.18 16.09
C GLN A 643 7.07 21.92 15.25
N MET A 644 6.16 20.94 15.41
CA MET A 644 6.10 19.80 14.50
C MET A 644 5.69 20.32 13.12
N LYS A 645 6.59 20.04 12.17
CA LYS A 645 6.58 20.51 10.78
C LYS A 645 5.41 19.89 10.02
N ALA A 646 4.64 20.72 9.32
CA ALA A 646 3.75 20.28 8.25
C ALA A 646 4.58 19.57 7.18
N TYR A 647 4.39 18.26 7.02
CA TYR A 647 4.99 17.46 5.96
C TYR A 647 3.86 17.01 5.03
N SER A 648 3.80 17.58 3.83
CA SER A 648 2.86 17.14 2.81
C SER A 648 3.34 15.79 2.21
N TYR A 649 2.65 14.69 2.54
CA TYR A 649 2.94 13.34 2.01
C TYR A 649 2.30 13.07 0.64
N HIS A 650 2.27 14.09 -0.22
CA HIS A 650 1.52 14.05 -1.48
C HIS A 650 2.03 13.00 -2.50
N TYR A 651 3.27 12.52 -2.35
CA TYR A 651 3.90 11.60 -3.31
C TYR A 651 3.96 10.14 -2.86
N SER A 652 3.26 9.76 -1.79
CA SER A 652 3.24 8.36 -1.30
C SER A 652 2.28 7.47 -2.11
N PRO A 653 2.73 6.29 -2.58
CA PRO A 653 1.89 5.35 -3.33
C PRO A 653 1.06 4.43 -2.42
N TYR A 654 0.00 3.84 -2.98
CA TYR A 654 -0.70 2.72 -2.35
C TYR A 654 0.05 1.41 -2.60
N LEU A 655 0.41 0.71 -1.52
CA LEU A 655 1.17 -0.53 -1.57
C LEU A 655 0.30 -1.72 -1.17
N ARG A 656 0.48 -2.83 -1.88
CA ARG A 656 -0.10 -4.13 -1.48
C ARG A 656 0.51 -4.59 -0.16
N VAL A 657 -0.31 -5.20 0.68
CA VAL A 657 0.13 -5.84 1.92
C VAL A 657 0.24 -7.35 1.71
N SER A 658 1.41 -7.91 2.00
CA SER A 658 1.60 -9.36 2.07
C SER A 658 0.87 -9.93 3.27
N SER A 659 -0.07 -10.84 3.01
CA SER A 659 -0.73 -11.66 4.04
C SER A 659 -0.02 -13.02 4.16
N PRO A 660 0.03 -13.63 5.37
CA PRO A 660 0.60 -14.97 5.52
C PRO A 660 -0.12 -16.04 4.67
N ILE A 661 -1.42 -15.89 4.48
CA ILE A 661 -2.23 -16.69 3.54
C ILE A 661 -3.39 -15.84 3.01
N ALA A 662 -3.62 -15.88 1.70
CA ALA A 662 -4.73 -15.22 1.02
C ALA A 662 -5.33 -16.15 -0.05
N SER A 663 -6.65 -16.28 -0.04
CA SER A 663 -7.46 -17.08 -0.96
C SER A 663 -8.83 -16.41 -1.16
N ILE A 664 -9.66 -16.92 -2.06
CA ILE A 664 -11.01 -16.38 -2.29
C ILE A 664 -11.82 -16.45 -0.99
N SER A 665 -12.17 -15.28 -0.45
CA SER A 665 -12.90 -15.11 0.82
C SER A 665 -12.35 -15.91 2.02
N SER A 666 -11.05 -16.20 2.04
CA SER A 666 -10.41 -16.99 3.10
C SER A 666 -8.93 -16.63 3.25
N GLY A 667 -8.42 -16.68 4.49
CA GLY A 667 -7.02 -16.35 4.79
C GLY A 667 -6.88 -15.49 6.05
N LEU A 668 -5.68 -14.94 6.26
CA LEU A 668 -5.39 -13.99 7.33
C LEU A 668 -5.38 -12.59 6.75
N TYR A 669 -6.31 -11.75 7.21
CA TYR A 669 -6.44 -10.38 6.78
C TYR A 669 -6.18 -9.44 7.96
N HIS A 670 -5.14 -8.64 7.84
CA HIS A 670 -4.81 -7.57 8.77
C HIS A 670 -4.29 -6.39 7.95
N THR A 671 -4.88 -5.22 8.18
CA THR A 671 -4.45 -3.98 7.51
C THR A 671 -3.56 -3.20 8.47
N PRO A 672 -2.28 -2.97 8.12
CA PRO A 672 -1.42 -2.04 8.85
C PRO A 672 -2.11 -0.68 9.00
N ARG A 673 -2.00 -0.10 10.19
CA ARG A 673 -2.68 1.14 10.58
C ARG A 673 -1.79 2.35 10.35
N VAL A 674 -2.38 3.54 10.28
CA VAL A 674 -1.61 4.79 10.21
C VAL A 674 -0.66 4.89 11.40
N GLY A 675 0.61 5.16 11.10
CA GLY A 675 1.72 5.18 12.05
C GLY A 675 2.49 3.85 12.19
N ASP A 676 2.01 2.75 11.59
CA ASP A 676 2.71 1.47 11.64
C ASP A 676 3.97 1.47 10.76
N GLU A 677 5.04 0.88 11.29
CA GLU A 677 6.28 0.68 10.57
C GLU A 677 6.23 -0.63 9.79
N VAL A 678 6.56 -0.55 8.51
CA VAL A 678 6.43 -1.65 7.55
C VAL A 678 7.75 -1.88 6.81
N ILE A 679 7.99 -3.13 6.43
CA ILE A 679 9.06 -3.51 5.51
C ILE A 679 8.49 -3.45 4.10
N VAL A 680 9.09 -2.63 3.26
CA VAL A 680 8.77 -2.49 1.84
C VAL A 680 9.80 -3.28 1.03
N SER A 681 9.33 -4.23 0.25
CA SER A 681 10.10 -5.06 -0.69
C SER A 681 9.68 -4.76 -2.12
N PHE A 682 10.45 -5.24 -3.10
CA PHE A 682 10.27 -4.88 -4.51
C PHE A 682 10.19 -6.14 -5.37
N PHE A 683 9.18 -6.23 -6.25
CA PHE A 683 9.10 -7.33 -7.23
C PHE A 683 10.18 -7.18 -8.31
N ASP A 684 10.78 -8.28 -8.75
CA ASP A 684 11.77 -8.32 -9.84
C ASP A 684 13.00 -7.40 -9.66
N GLU A 685 13.37 -7.05 -8.41
CA GLU A 685 14.39 -6.01 -8.11
C GLU A 685 14.05 -4.63 -8.73
N ASP A 686 12.77 -4.38 -9.02
CA ASP A 686 12.29 -3.17 -9.68
C ASP A 686 11.77 -2.14 -8.67
N ILE A 687 12.43 -0.98 -8.62
CA ILE A 687 12.11 0.12 -7.71
C ILE A 687 10.68 0.67 -7.88
N ASP A 688 10.07 0.52 -9.05
CA ASP A 688 8.68 0.96 -9.31
C ASP A 688 7.63 -0.10 -8.94
N LYS A 689 8.04 -1.23 -8.36
CA LYS A 689 7.13 -2.31 -7.92
C LYS A 689 7.20 -2.61 -6.42
N PRO A 690 7.05 -1.59 -5.54
CA PRO A 690 7.05 -1.80 -4.10
C PRO A 690 5.80 -2.53 -3.61
N TYR A 691 5.96 -3.33 -2.56
CA TYR A 691 4.90 -3.92 -1.77
C TYR A 691 5.34 -4.06 -0.31
N ILE A 692 4.41 -4.11 0.63
CA ILE A 692 4.70 -4.38 2.03
C ILE A 692 4.86 -5.89 2.22
N SER A 693 6.03 -6.33 2.69
CA SER A 693 6.31 -7.73 2.97
C SER A 693 6.03 -8.13 4.43
N ALA A 694 6.16 -7.18 5.37
CA ALA A 694 5.89 -7.40 6.80
C ALA A 694 5.71 -6.07 7.56
N SER A 695 5.42 -6.15 8.85
CA SER A 695 5.33 -5.02 9.78
C SER A 695 6.22 -5.25 10.99
N LEU A 696 6.68 -4.16 11.62
CA LEU A 696 7.62 -4.20 12.73
C LEU A 696 7.04 -3.50 13.97
N TYR A 697 7.32 -4.08 15.13
CA TYR A 697 7.13 -3.39 16.41
C TYR A 697 8.28 -2.42 16.63
N ASN A 698 7.98 -1.28 17.26
CA ASN A 698 8.96 -0.27 17.63
C ASN A 698 8.58 0.39 18.96
N GLN A 699 9.36 1.39 19.41
CA GLN A 699 9.10 2.06 20.68
C GLN A 699 7.72 2.72 20.73
N SER A 700 7.25 3.24 19.60
CA SER A 700 5.95 3.89 19.49
C SER A 700 4.83 2.83 19.42
N ASN A 701 5.04 1.72 18.72
CA ASN A 701 4.13 0.59 18.55
C ASN A 701 4.72 -0.67 19.19
N PRO A 702 4.69 -0.81 20.52
CA PRO A 702 5.22 -1.99 21.20
C PRO A 702 4.33 -3.22 20.97
N ALA A 703 4.91 -4.41 21.14
CA ALA A 703 4.15 -5.65 21.20
C ALA A 703 3.16 -5.63 22.39
N LEU A 704 2.04 -6.33 22.26
CA LEU A 704 1.03 -6.39 23.32
C LEU A 704 1.60 -6.99 24.63
N PRO A 705 2.27 -8.16 24.62
CA PRO A 705 2.97 -8.63 25.81
C PRO A 705 4.10 -7.66 26.17
N PRO A 706 4.19 -7.19 27.43
CA PRO A 706 5.33 -6.44 27.91
C PRO A 706 6.61 -7.29 27.85
N LEU A 707 7.52 -6.97 26.94
CA LEU A 707 8.79 -7.69 26.77
C LEU A 707 9.94 -7.00 27.54
N PRO A 708 10.90 -7.76 28.11
CA PRO A 708 11.03 -9.23 28.03
C PRO A 708 10.24 -10.00 29.11
N LEU A 709 9.58 -9.33 30.05
CA LEU A 709 8.93 -9.95 31.22
C LEU A 709 7.94 -11.07 30.84
N ASN A 710 7.15 -10.83 29.81
CA ASN A 710 6.12 -11.75 29.32
C ASN A 710 6.51 -12.47 28.01
N ALA A 711 7.81 -12.74 27.80
CA ALA A 711 8.28 -13.46 26.60
C ALA A 711 7.74 -14.89 26.44
N HIS A 712 7.08 -15.44 27.48
CA HIS A 712 6.40 -16.72 27.47
C HIS A 712 4.97 -16.65 26.86
N GLN A 713 4.49 -15.44 26.53
CA GLN A 713 3.17 -15.20 25.97
C GLN A 713 3.23 -15.07 24.44
N THR A 714 2.27 -15.68 23.77
CA THR A 714 1.99 -15.48 22.35
C THR A 714 0.60 -14.90 22.20
N SER A 715 0.49 -13.74 21.56
CA SER A 715 -0.78 -13.00 21.47
C SER A 715 -1.15 -12.68 20.03
N LEU A 716 -2.43 -12.84 19.70
CA LEU A 716 -3.08 -12.26 18.54
C LEU A 716 -4.07 -11.22 19.04
N SER A 717 -3.89 -9.95 18.65
CA SER A 717 -4.75 -8.88 19.15
C SER A 717 -5.00 -7.80 18.11
N ALA A 718 -6.10 -7.08 18.30
CA ALA A 718 -6.44 -5.89 17.54
C ALA A 718 -7.04 -4.85 18.49
N ARG A 719 -6.43 -3.67 18.54
CA ARG A 719 -6.96 -2.52 19.30
C ARG A 719 -8.22 -2.00 18.62
N THR A 720 -9.15 -1.45 19.39
CA THR A 720 -10.24 -0.66 18.84
C THR A 720 -9.65 0.54 18.07
N LEU A 721 -10.27 0.89 16.95
CA LEU A 721 -9.81 1.99 16.10
C LEU A 721 -10.20 3.32 16.71
N ASN A 722 -9.32 4.31 16.62
CA ASN A 722 -9.69 5.68 16.98
C ASN A 722 -10.72 6.20 15.95
N ASN A 723 -11.88 6.68 16.39
CA ASN A 723 -12.83 7.35 15.50
C ASN A 723 -12.52 8.86 15.45
N THR A 724 -11.75 9.31 14.47
CA THR A 724 -11.41 10.74 14.29
C THR A 724 -12.51 11.55 13.61
N LYS A 725 -13.61 10.92 13.16
CA LYS A 725 -14.68 11.60 12.40
C LYS A 725 -15.80 12.20 13.24
N GLU A 726 -15.78 12.06 14.57
CA GLU A 726 -16.93 12.42 15.42
C GLU A 726 -16.66 13.41 16.58
N THR A 727 -15.50 14.08 16.66
CA THR A 727 -15.29 15.09 17.71
C THR A 727 -14.79 16.42 17.17
N GLU A 728 -15.72 17.35 16.91
CA GLU A 728 -15.44 18.79 16.90
C GLU A 728 -15.09 19.33 18.32
N ASP A 729 -15.19 18.47 19.35
CA ASP A 729 -14.79 18.78 20.72
C ASP A 729 -13.29 18.53 20.94
N THR A 730 -12.52 19.58 20.70
CA THR A 730 -11.05 19.71 20.81
C THR A 730 -10.43 19.39 22.19
N ASN A 731 -11.18 18.83 23.15
CA ASN A 731 -10.71 18.60 24.53
C ASN A 731 -10.86 17.17 25.07
N SER A 732 -11.22 16.19 24.25
CA SER A 732 -11.22 14.79 24.70
C SER A 732 -10.59 13.88 23.65
N SER A 733 -9.26 13.83 23.65
CA SER A 733 -8.50 12.76 23.01
C SER A 733 -8.72 11.46 23.82
N ILE A 734 -9.93 10.91 23.75
CA ILE A 734 -10.23 9.59 24.30
C ILE A 734 -9.54 8.59 23.38
N VAL A 735 -8.29 8.25 23.70
CA VAL A 735 -7.62 7.10 23.12
C VAL A 735 -8.44 5.88 23.55
N GLU A 736 -9.21 5.30 22.63
CA GLU A 736 -9.97 4.10 22.93
C GLU A 736 -9.00 2.97 23.32
N SER A 737 -9.13 2.50 24.56
CA SER A 737 -8.28 1.45 25.13
C SER A 737 -8.82 0.04 24.87
N GLY A 738 -9.90 -0.08 24.10
CA GLY A 738 -10.53 -1.37 23.84
C GLY A 738 -9.64 -2.30 23.03
N LEU A 739 -9.77 -3.60 23.28
CA LEU A 739 -8.95 -4.64 22.66
C LEU A 739 -9.74 -5.94 22.47
N ASN A 740 -9.58 -6.56 21.31
CA ASN A 740 -9.93 -7.97 21.11
C ASN A 740 -8.64 -8.79 21.08
N GLU A 741 -8.56 -9.86 21.86
CA GLU A 741 -7.32 -10.56 22.13
C GLU A 741 -7.52 -12.07 22.31
N ILE A 742 -6.57 -12.84 21.77
CA ILE A 742 -6.31 -14.22 22.14
C ILE A 742 -4.85 -14.33 22.58
N THR A 743 -4.60 -14.74 23.82
CA THR A 743 -3.24 -14.87 24.37
C THR A 743 -3.01 -16.25 24.97
N LEU A 744 -1.87 -16.84 24.62
CA LEU A 744 -1.39 -18.13 25.07
C LEU A 744 -0.17 -17.93 25.98
N SER A 745 -0.34 -18.16 27.28
CA SER A 745 0.77 -18.20 28.25
C SER A 745 1.30 -19.62 28.39
N ASN A 746 2.62 -19.79 28.26
CA ASN A 746 3.30 -21.08 28.31
C ASN A 746 4.23 -21.24 29.53
N ILE A 747 3.88 -20.63 30.67
CA ILE A 747 4.59 -20.90 31.92
C ILE A 747 4.17 -22.28 32.43
N LYS A 748 5.15 -23.15 32.68
CA LYS A 748 4.91 -24.49 33.21
C LYS A 748 4.03 -24.48 34.48
N GLU A 749 3.00 -25.30 34.51
CA GLU A 749 1.99 -25.40 35.60
C GLU A 749 1.15 -24.13 35.81
N LYS A 750 1.25 -23.16 34.89
CA LYS A 750 0.51 -21.89 34.88
C LYS A 750 0.10 -21.51 33.45
N GLU A 751 -0.04 -22.50 32.59
CA GLU A 751 -0.46 -22.31 31.21
C GLU A 751 -1.88 -21.74 31.17
N GLN A 752 -2.10 -20.76 30.31
CA GLN A 752 -3.38 -20.07 30.21
C GLN A 752 -3.69 -19.71 28.77
N ILE A 753 -4.93 -19.97 28.36
CA ILE A 753 -5.52 -19.38 27.17
C ILE A 753 -6.46 -18.27 27.65
N TYR A 754 -6.13 -17.02 27.32
CA TYR A 754 -6.94 -15.85 27.58
C TYR A 754 -7.65 -15.42 26.29
N LEU A 755 -8.97 -15.22 26.36
CA LEU A 755 -9.79 -14.71 25.27
C LEU A 755 -10.58 -13.51 25.78
N GLN A 756 -10.42 -12.38 25.13
CA GLN A 756 -11.16 -11.15 25.41
C GLN A 756 -11.90 -10.68 24.16
N ALA A 757 -13.21 -10.48 24.29
CA ALA A 757 -14.02 -9.71 23.36
C ALA A 757 -14.37 -8.37 24.01
N GLN A 758 -14.06 -7.25 23.34
CA GLN A 758 -14.28 -5.92 23.91
C GLN A 758 -15.78 -5.59 24.10
N ARG A 759 -16.65 -6.21 23.30
CA ARG A 759 -18.09 -5.97 23.34
C ARG A 759 -18.90 -7.25 23.20
N ASP A 760 -19.05 -7.74 21.97
CA ASP A 760 -19.88 -8.91 21.67
C ASP A 760 -18.99 -10.12 21.35
N TYR A 761 -19.33 -11.28 21.91
CA TYR A 761 -18.75 -12.58 21.54
C TYR A 761 -19.86 -13.49 21.03
N GLU A 762 -19.73 -13.94 19.77
CA GLU A 762 -20.66 -14.87 19.14
C GLU A 762 -19.92 -16.15 18.71
N GLU A 763 -20.49 -17.30 19.05
CA GLU A 763 -19.98 -18.61 18.65
C GLU A 763 -21.03 -19.38 17.85
N LEU A 764 -20.74 -19.68 16.58
CA LEU A 764 -21.63 -20.45 15.69
C LEU A 764 -21.01 -21.82 15.35
N ILE A 765 -21.51 -22.86 16.01
CA ILE A 765 -21.12 -24.25 15.73
C ILE A 765 -22.14 -24.90 14.83
N LYS A 766 -21.77 -25.18 13.57
CA LYS A 766 -22.68 -25.79 12.57
C LYS A 766 -22.97 -27.27 12.79
N HIS A 767 -22.24 -27.95 13.68
CA HIS A 767 -22.43 -29.37 13.96
C HIS A 767 -22.38 -29.66 15.47
N ASN A 768 -21.23 -30.10 16.00
CA ASN A 768 -21.09 -30.53 17.40
C ASN A 768 -20.10 -29.64 18.14
N PHE A 769 -20.43 -29.25 19.37
CA PHE A 769 -19.53 -28.61 20.33
C PHE A 769 -19.23 -29.58 21.47
N THR A 770 -17.96 -29.79 21.79
CA THR A 770 -17.52 -30.66 22.88
C THR A 770 -16.55 -29.90 23.78
N GLN A 771 -16.82 -29.88 25.08
CA GLN A 771 -15.95 -29.27 26.08
C GLN A 771 -15.67 -30.27 27.21
N LYS A 772 -14.40 -30.45 27.56
CA LYS A 772 -13.96 -31.28 28.71
C LYS A 772 -13.08 -30.44 29.61
N ILE A 773 -13.48 -30.31 30.88
CA ILE A 773 -12.76 -29.55 31.91
C ILE A 773 -12.43 -30.55 33.02
N GLN A 774 -11.14 -30.71 33.33
CA GLN A 774 -10.67 -31.73 34.27
C GLN A 774 -10.68 -31.27 35.72
N ASN A 775 -10.78 -29.97 35.95
CA ASN A 775 -10.87 -29.37 37.27
C ASN A 775 -12.15 -28.52 37.34
N ASN A 776 -12.05 -27.23 37.64
CA ASN A 776 -13.22 -26.37 37.87
C ASN A 776 -13.67 -25.61 36.61
N LYS A 777 -14.99 -25.40 36.50
CA LYS A 777 -15.61 -24.48 35.54
C LYS A 777 -16.44 -23.45 36.31
N ASP A 778 -15.99 -22.21 36.29
CA ASP A 778 -16.73 -21.08 36.84
C ASP A 778 -17.37 -20.27 35.71
N SER A 779 -18.63 -19.84 35.90
CA SER A 779 -19.37 -19.04 34.92
C SER A 779 -20.25 -18.02 35.64
N ILE A 780 -20.05 -16.74 35.30
CA ILE A 780 -20.78 -15.62 35.87
C ILE A 780 -21.40 -14.86 34.71
N VAL A 781 -22.72 -14.68 34.77
CA VAL A 781 -23.48 -13.85 33.83
C VAL A 781 -24.19 -12.80 34.66
N GLU A 782 -23.77 -11.54 34.52
CA GLU A 782 -24.36 -10.42 35.26
C GLU A 782 -25.75 -10.04 34.73
N GLY A 783 -25.99 -10.30 33.43
CA GLY A 783 -27.27 -10.11 32.77
C GLY A 783 -28.14 -11.37 32.76
N ALA A 784 -28.85 -11.58 31.66
CA ALA A 784 -29.71 -12.75 31.47
C ALA A 784 -28.96 -13.91 30.80
N TYR A 785 -29.15 -15.13 31.33
CA TYR A 785 -28.73 -16.38 30.68
C TYR A 785 -29.96 -17.10 30.13
N ASN A 786 -29.96 -17.38 28.82
CA ASN A 786 -31.03 -18.11 28.14
C ASN A 786 -30.45 -19.37 27.47
N GLU A 787 -30.99 -20.53 27.81
CA GLU A 787 -30.63 -21.81 27.18
C GLU A 787 -31.86 -22.44 26.53
N ARG A 788 -31.75 -22.85 25.26
CA ARG A 788 -32.85 -23.51 24.54
C ARG A 788 -32.38 -24.79 23.87
N ILE A 789 -32.75 -25.93 24.46
CA ILE A 789 -32.48 -27.25 23.91
C ILE A 789 -33.72 -27.76 23.18
N LYS A 790 -33.60 -28.02 21.88
CA LYS A 790 -34.75 -28.44 21.03
C LYS A 790 -35.17 -29.90 21.22
N LYS A 791 -34.27 -30.74 21.76
CA LYS A 791 -34.49 -32.19 21.91
C LYS A 791 -34.32 -32.61 23.37
N ILE A 792 -33.13 -33.05 23.75
CA ILE A 792 -32.87 -33.68 25.06
C ILE A 792 -31.75 -32.91 25.75
N HIS A 793 -31.97 -32.52 27.00
CA HIS A 793 -30.96 -32.01 27.93
C HIS A 793 -30.78 -33.04 29.05
N THR A 794 -29.59 -33.63 29.15
CA THR A 794 -29.23 -34.58 30.21
C THR A 794 -28.16 -33.95 31.07
N GLN A 795 -28.41 -33.85 32.38
CA GLN A 795 -27.45 -33.36 33.36
C GLN A 795 -27.24 -34.42 34.43
N THR A 796 -26.03 -34.96 34.51
CA THR A 796 -25.61 -35.91 35.56
C THR A 796 -24.65 -35.19 36.49
N ILE A 797 -24.93 -35.23 37.79
CA ILE A 797 -24.09 -34.65 38.84
C ILE A 797 -23.81 -35.76 39.85
N ASP A 798 -22.55 -36.19 39.95
CA ASP A 798 -22.19 -37.40 40.70
C ASP A 798 -22.27 -37.23 42.23
N LEU A 799 -22.17 -35.99 42.72
CA LEU A 799 -22.01 -35.71 44.15
C LEU A 799 -23.11 -34.80 44.70
N ALA A 800 -23.15 -33.52 44.32
CA ALA A 800 -24.14 -32.58 44.85
C ALA A 800 -24.53 -31.51 43.82
N LYS A 801 -25.84 -31.21 43.75
CA LYS A 801 -26.40 -30.06 43.02
C LYS A 801 -27.10 -29.14 44.02
N ILE A 802 -26.62 -27.91 44.14
CA ILE A 802 -27.22 -26.86 44.97
C ILE A 802 -27.81 -25.80 44.04
N VAL A 803 -29.09 -25.47 44.22
CA VAL A 803 -29.77 -24.44 43.42
C VAL A 803 -30.40 -23.44 44.37
N SER A 804 -30.00 -22.18 44.28
CA SER A 804 -30.56 -21.06 45.05
C SER A 804 -31.20 -20.06 44.09
N ILE A 805 -32.47 -19.74 44.29
CA ILE A 805 -33.24 -18.80 43.46
C ILE A 805 -33.76 -17.69 44.37
N GLY A 806 -33.39 -16.44 44.08
CA GLY A 806 -33.85 -15.27 44.84
C GLY A 806 -35.26 -14.78 44.50
N GLY A 807 -35.84 -15.28 43.40
CA GLY A 807 -37.17 -14.93 42.90
C GLY A 807 -38.04 -16.16 42.60
N GLU A 808 -38.72 -16.16 41.45
CA GLU A 808 -39.59 -17.27 41.03
C GLU A 808 -38.81 -18.45 40.46
N TYR A 809 -39.20 -19.68 40.81
CA TYR A 809 -38.75 -20.92 40.18
C TYR A 809 -39.94 -21.69 39.58
N ASN A 810 -40.13 -21.57 38.26
CA ASN A 810 -41.24 -22.22 37.54
C ASN A 810 -40.78 -23.52 36.86
N THR A 811 -41.56 -24.59 36.98
CA THR A 811 -41.31 -25.86 36.29
C THR A 811 -42.61 -26.35 35.65
N ASN A 812 -42.66 -26.38 34.33
CA ASN A 812 -43.79 -26.91 33.56
C ASN A 812 -43.36 -28.18 32.83
N VAL A 813 -44.09 -29.28 33.04
CA VAL A 813 -43.79 -30.59 32.46
C VAL A 813 -45.05 -31.14 31.82
N ALA A 814 -45.02 -31.35 30.51
CA ALA A 814 -46.20 -31.74 29.73
C ALA A 814 -46.56 -33.23 29.82
N LEU A 815 -45.59 -34.09 30.12
CA LEU A 815 -45.76 -35.54 30.15
C LEU A 815 -45.65 -36.08 31.58
N SER A 816 -44.46 -36.49 32.02
CA SER A 816 -44.22 -36.99 33.38
C SER A 816 -43.08 -36.24 34.06
N LYS A 817 -43.22 -36.05 35.38
CA LYS A 817 -42.16 -35.57 36.26
C LYS A 817 -42.01 -36.60 37.38
N ASP A 818 -40.91 -37.34 37.35
CA ASP A 818 -40.58 -38.32 38.39
C ASP A 818 -39.57 -37.71 39.36
N THR A 819 -39.74 -37.97 40.66
CA THR A 819 -38.83 -37.52 41.71
C THR A 819 -38.61 -38.67 42.67
N ILE A 820 -37.40 -39.22 42.65
CA ILE A 820 -36.99 -40.34 43.49
C ILE A 820 -35.95 -39.82 44.47
N VAL A 821 -36.20 -40.01 45.77
CA VAL A 821 -35.31 -39.54 46.83
C VAL A 821 -34.98 -40.72 47.73
N GLY A 822 -33.69 -41.02 47.88
CA GLY A 822 -33.24 -42.21 48.59
C GLY A 822 -33.18 -42.09 50.12
N LEU A 823 -33.17 -40.86 50.66
CA LEU A 823 -33.06 -40.60 52.11
C LEU A 823 -34.19 -39.73 52.64
N SER A 824 -34.20 -38.43 52.31
CA SER A 824 -35.19 -37.48 52.84
C SER A 824 -35.60 -36.44 51.80
N HIS A 825 -36.92 -36.23 51.69
CA HIS A 825 -37.52 -35.17 50.91
C HIS A 825 -38.33 -34.27 51.86
N THR A 826 -37.83 -33.05 52.11
CA THR A 826 -38.49 -32.07 52.98
C THR A 826 -39.04 -30.93 52.14
N LEU A 827 -40.33 -30.61 52.30
CA LEU A 827 -41.00 -29.48 51.65
C LEU A 827 -41.46 -28.47 52.70
N ASN A 828 -40.79 -27.32 52.78
CA ASN A 828 -41.18 -26.21 53.64
C ASN A 828 -41.82 -25.10 52.79
N VAL A 829 -43.08 -24.75 53.08
CA VAL A 829 -43.83 -23.74 52.32
C VAL A 829 -44.29 -22.64 53.27
N GLY A 830 -43.82 -21.41 53.05
CA GLY A 830 -44.09 -20.27 53.95
C GLY A 830 -45.47 -19.63 53.80
N ALA A 831 -46.18 -19.86 52.69
CA ALA A 831 -47.47 -19.21 52.41
C ALA A 831 -48.59 -20.21 52.12
N SER A 832 -48.54 -20.89 50.97
CA SER A 832 -49.60 -21.84 50.57
C SER A 832 -49.07 -22.96 49.70
N ASN A 833 -49.45 -24.20 50.01
CA ASN A 833 -49.25 -25.35 49.14
C ASN A 833 -50.60 -25.81 48.57
N LYS A 834 -50.73 -25.87 47.24
CA LYS A 834 -51.98 -26.26 46.57
C LYS A 834 -51.74 -27.42 45.61
N LEU A 835 -52.22 -28.60 45.99
CA LEU A 835 -52.20 -29.79 45.15
C LEU A 835 -53.57 -29.96 44.46
N ARG A 836 -53.56 -30.17 43.13
CA ARG A 836 -54.74 -30.52 42.34
C ARG A 836 -54.40 -31.72 41.48
N VAL A 837 -55.17 -32.79 41.63
CA VAL A 837 -55.01 -34.03 40.87
C VAL A 837 -56.32 -34.32 40.15
N SER A 838 -56.29 -34.40 38.82
CA SER A 838 -57.51 -34.52 37.99
C SER A 838 -58.04 -35.96 37.88
N LYS A 839 -57.16 -36.94 38.11
CA LYS A 839 -57.48 -38.36 38.08
C LYS A 839 -57.14 -38.96 39.44
N ASP A 840 -56.13 -39.81 39.51
CA ASP A 840 -55.84 -40.62 40.69
C ASP A 840 -54.65 -40.07 41.47
N SER A 841 -54.76 -40.11 42.80
CA SER A 841 -53.67 -39.85 43.74
C SER A 841 -53.58 -41.06 44.68
N SER A 842 -52.36 -41.54 44.93
CA SER A 842 -52.11 -42.63 45.88
C SER A 842 -50.88 -42.31 46.70
N GLU A 843 -50.91 -42.72 47.96
CA GLU A 843 -49.83 -42.55 48.92
C GLU A 843 -49.67 -43.84 49.70
N TYR A 844 -48.44 -44.31 49.79
CA TYR A 844 -48.06 -45.45 50.63
C TYR A 844 -47.02 -44.99 51.63
N VAL A 845 -47.31 -45.18 52.91
CA VAL A 845 -46.40 -44.86 54.02
C VAL A 845 -46.05 -46.16 54.71
N GLY A 846 -44.76 -46.50 54.75
CA GLY A 846 -44.30 -47.78 55.29
C GLY A 846 -44.33 -47.84 56.82
N GLU A 847 -44.17 -46.69 57.47
CA GLU A 847 -44.20 -46.52 58.93
C GLU A 847 -45.35 -45.57 59.30
N ASP A 848 -45.11 -44.59 60.18
CA ASP A 848 -46.13 -43.67 60.67
C ASP A 848 -46.41 -42.49 59.71
N LYS A 849 -47.69 -42.13 59.60
CA LYS A 849 -48.14 -40.86 59.01
C LYS A 849 -48.77 -39.99 60.10
N SER A 850 -48.13 -38.86 60.43
CA SER A 850 -48.69 -37.84 61.31
C SER A 850 -49.27 -36.69 60.49
N VAL A 851 -50.50 -36.28 60.80
CA VAL A 851 -51.17 -35.13 60.18
C VAL A 851 -51.70 -34.23 61.29
N GLU A 852 -51.15 -33.04 61.40
CA GLU A 852 -51.57 -32.01 62.35
C GLU A 852 -52.16 -30.82 61.60
N ILE A 853 -53.37 -30.41 61.95
CA ILE A 853 -54.05 -29.24 61.38
C ILE A 853 -54.45 -28.31 62.53
N GLN A 854 -53.96 -27.07 62.50
CA GLN A 854 -54.25 -26.10 63.56
C GLN A 854 -55.62 -25.42 63.43
N ALA A 855 -56.16 -25.37 62.22
CA ALA A 855 -57.47 -24.80 61.93
C ALA A 855 -58.44 -25.92 61.54
N ASN A 856 -59.03 -25.86 60.35
CA ASN A 856 -60.09 -26.77 59.92
C ASN A 856 -59.58 -27.81 58.92
N LEU A 857 -60.00 -29.07 59.07
CA LEU A 857 -59.92 -30.10 58.05
C LEU A 857 -61.31 -30.32 57.45
N ASN A 858 -61.49 -29.97 56.18
CA ASN A 858 -62.73 -30.19 55.44
C ASN A 858 -62.54 -31.30 54.40
N THR A 859 -63.25 -32.42 54.57
CA THR A 859 -63.21 -33.56 53.65
C THR A 859 -64.57 -33.72 52.98
N SER A 860 -64.61 -33.81 51.64
CA SER A 860 -65.83 -34.08 50.88
C SER A 860 -65.57 -35.16 49.85
N ILE A 861 -66.27 -36.30 49.98
CA ILE A 861 -66.17 -37.46 49.10
C ILE A 861 -67.49 -37.59 48.34
N LYS A 862 -67.42 -37.72 47.02
CA LYS A 862 -68.62 -37.73 46.14
C LYS A 862 -69.20 -39.12 45.90
N GLN A 863 -68.37 -40.14 46.07
CA GLN A 863 -68.75 -41.54 45.94
C GLN A 863 -68.50 -42.22 47.29
N ASP A 864 -67.64 -43.23 47.33
CA ASP A 864 -67.46 -44.06 48.51
C ASP A 864 -66.23 -43.66 49.32
N GLU A 865 -66.37 -43.67 50.65
CA GLU A 865 -65.26 -43.69 51.59
C GLU A 865 -65.14 -45.10 52.17
N ASN A 866 -63.95 -45.71 52.07
CA ASN A 866 -63.67 -46.97 52.73
C ASN A 866 -62.46 -46.79 53.66
N ARG A 867 -62.66 -47.04 54.95
CA ARG A 867 -61.63 -46.93 55.98
C ARG A 867 -61.50 -48.23 56.74
N ASN A 868 -60.42 -48.97 56.47
CA ASN A 868 -60.06 -50.18 57.20
C ASN A 868 -58.95 -49.85 58.22
N VAL A 869 -59.16 -50.21 59.48
CA VAL A 869 -58.19 -49.97 60.56
C VAL A 869 -57.83 -51.34 61.17
N GLY A 870 -56.60 -51.80 60.93
CA GLY A 870 -56.15 -53.11 61.43
C GLY A 870 -55.89 -53.13 62.94
N GLY A 871 -55.61 -51.97 63.53
CA GLY A 871 -55.48 -51.78 64.98
C GLY A 871 -56.69 -51.07 65.58
N ASN A 872 -56.46 -50.20 66.56
CA ASN A 872 -57.52 -49.46 67.23
C ASN A 872 -57.89 -48.19 66.45
N LYS A 873 -59.19 -47.96 66.22
CA LYS A 873 -59.72 -46.63 65.87
C LYS A 873 -60.18 -45.94 67.16
N ARG A 874 -59.56 -44.81 67.50
CA ARG A 874 -60.05 -43.89 68.55
C ARG A 874 -60.47 -42.58 67.89
N GLU A 875 -61.66 -42.13 68.20
CA GLU A 875 -62.21 -40.86 67.74
C GLU A 875 -62.73 -40.13 68.98
N VAL A 876 -62.24 -38.91 69.21
CA VAL A 876 -62.63 -38.07 70.35
C VAL A 876 -63.08 -36.74 69.77
N VAL A 877 -64.33 -36.38 70.05
CA VAL A 877 -64.93 -35.12 69.62
C VAL A 877 -65.32 -34.37 70.88
N GLU A 878 -64.72 -33.19 71.09
CA GLU A 878 -64.99 -32.36 72.27
C GLU A 878 -66.28 -31.54 72.13
N GLY A 879 -66.69 -31.28 70.89
CA GLY A 879 -67.99 -30.71 70.55
C GLY A 879 -68.99 -31.77 70.09
N ASP A 880 -69.88 -31.37 69.19
CA ASP A 880 -70.92 -32.26 68.67
C ASP A 880 -70.39 -33.20 67.56
N SER A 881 -70.89 -34.44 67.55
CA SER A 881 -70.64 -35.42 66.50
C SER A 881 -71.96 -35.85 65.89
N ASP A 882 -72.23 -35.37 64.67
CA ASP A 882 -73.44 -35.69 63.92
C ASP A 882 -73.19 -36.79 62.88
N ILE A 883 -73.95 -37.87 62.95
CA ILE A 883 -73.94 -38.96 61.97
C ILE A 883 -75.32 -39.04 61.31
N SER A 884 -75.41 -38.64 60.04
CA SER A 884 -76.63 -38.72 59.24
C SER A 884 -76.47 -39.70 58.09
N ILE A 885 -77.26 -40.77 58.07
CA ILE A 885 -77.24 -41.82 57.05
C ILE A 885 -78.63 -41.93 56.41
N ASN A 886 -78.73 -41.66 55.11
CA ASN A 886 -80.02 -41.63 54.41
C ASN A 886 -80.62 -43.02 54.14
N GLN A 887 -79.78 -44.07 54.14
CA GLN A 887 -80.21 -45.44 53.88
C GLN A 887 -80.02 -46.29 55.13
N LYS A 888 -79.00 -47.16 55.14
CA LYS A 888 -78.78 -48.15 56.20
C LYS A 888 -77.52 -47.81 56.98
N LEU A 889 -77.65 -47.73 58.30
CA LEU A 889 -76.53 -47.82 59.24
C LEU A 889 -76.46 -49.27 59.74
N ASN A 890 -75.27 -49.89 59.68
CA ASN A 890 -75.02 -51.21 60.28
C ASN A 890 -73.85 -51.08 61.26
N ILE A 891 -74.10 -51.39 62.53
CA ILE A 891 -73.07 -51.44 63.57
C ILE A 891 -73.03 -52.88 64.05
N GLN A 892 -71.88 -53.53 63.88
CA GLN A 892 -71.68 -54.93 64.24
C GLN A 892 -70.32 -55.07 64.93
N THR A 893 -70.30 -55.82 66.02
CA THR A 893 -69.09 -56.20 66.76
C THR A 893 -69.21 -57.68 67.15
N GLN A 894 -68.08 -58.35 67.33
CA GLN A 894 -68.02 -59.68 67.95
C GLN A 894 -67.93 -59.58 69.48
N GLY A 895 -67.56 -58.41 70.00
CA GLY A 895 -67.48 -58.11 71.42
C GLY A 895 -68.69 -57.32 71.90
N GLU A 896 -68.43 -56.28 72.70
CA GLU A 896 -69.45 -55.42 73.29
C GLU A 896 -69.72 -54.18 72.44
N ILE A 897 -70.99 -53.78 72.34
CA ILE A 897 -71.39 -52.41 72.01
C ILE A 897 -71.78 -51.73 73.31
N ALA A 898 -71.02 -50.72 73.72
CA ALA A 898 -71.32 -49.92 74.90
C ALA A 898 -71.76 -48.50 74.47
N ILE A 899 -72.97 -48.10 74.85
CA ILE A 899 -73.49 -46.75 74.64
C ILE A 899 -73.83 -46.17 76.01
N HIS A 900 -73.12 -45.13 76.40
CA HIS A 900 -73.33 -44.43 77.67
C HIS A 900 -73.70 -42.97 77.38
N SER A 901 -74.78 -42.50 77.99
CA SER A 901 -75.17 -41.09 77.98
C SER A 901 -75.48 -40.69 79.42
N ASN A 902 -75.00 -39.51 79.83
CA ASN A 902 -75.31 -38.97 81.16
C ASN A 902 -76.71 -38.34 81.23
N GLU A 903 -77.29 -37.99 80.08
CA GLU A 903 -78.60 -37.36 80.01
C GLU A 903 -79.62 -38.34 79.44
N ASN A 904 -79.69 -38.46 78.11
CA ASN A 904 -80.67 -39.31 77.44
C ASN A 904 -80.04 -40.15 76.32
N ILE A 905 -80.65 -41.31 76.09
CA ILE A 905 -80.50 -42.08 74.86
C ILE A 905 -81.90 -42.14 74.24
N HIS A 906 -82.08 -41.54 73.07
CA HIS A 906 -83.35 -41.54 72.36
C HIS A 906 -83.26 -42.44 71.13
N LEU A 907 -84.09 -43.49 71.09
CA LEU A 907 -84.22 -44.41 69.96
C LEU A 907 -85.67 -44.37 69.47
N SER A 908 -85.87 -43.98 68.22
CA SER A 908 -87.19 -43.88 67.60
C SER A 908 -87.17 -44.46 66.19
N SER A 909 -88.17 -45.28 65.86
CA SER A 909 -88.39 -45.78 64.51
C SER A 909 -89.89 -45.72 64.20
N PRO A 910 -90.29 -45.14 63.05
CA PRO A 910 -91.71 -45.03 62.69
C PRO A 910 -92.31 -46.36 62.23
N GLN A 911 -91.50 -47.39 61.99
CA GLN A 911 -91.96 -48.69 61.51
C GLN A 911 -91.86 -49.76 62.59
N SER A 912 -90.64 -50.03 63.05
CA SER A 912 -90.38 -51.03 64.08
C SER A 912 -89.07 -50.75 64.80
N LEU A 913 -89.07 -51.07 66.09
CA LEU A 913 -87.87 -51.17 66.92
C LEU A 913 -87.91 -52.57 67.55
N SER A 914 -86.85 -53.35 67.34
CA SER A 914 -86.73 -54.72 67.86
C SER A 914 -85.46 -54.86 68.68
N LEU A 915 -85.57 -55.53 69.83
CA LEU A 915 -84.43 -55.99 70.62
C LEU A 915 -84.56 -57.50 70.76
N GLU A 916 -83.51 -58.23 70.37
CA GLU A 916 -83.46 -59.68 70.41
C GLU A 916 -82.15 -60.09 71.10
N SER A 917 -82.23 -61.04 72.02
CA SER A 917 -81.10 -61.58 72.78
C SER A 917 -81.35 -63.05 73.06
N GLU A 918 -80.33 -63.90 72.90
CA GLU A 918 -80.46 -65.35 73.12
C GLU A 918 -80.58 -65.72 74.61
N THR A 919 -79.99 -64.93 75.50
CA THR A 919 -79.88 -65.27 76.92
C THR A 919 -80.86 -64.48 77.77
N ALA A 920 -80.76 -63.16 77.74
CA ALA A 920 -81.64 -62.26 78.46
C ALA A 920 -81.62 -60.86 77.82
N ALA A 921 -82.79 -60.23 77.80
CA ALA A 921 -82.92 -58.78 77.63
C ALA A 921 -83.36 -58.21 78.98
N ILE A 922 -82.50 -57.40 79.60
CA ILE A 922 -82.72 -56.86 80.95
C ILE A 922 -82.86 -55.35 80.83
N MET A 923 -83.97 -54.81 81.34
CA MET A 923 -84.17 -53.37 81.47
C MET A 923 -84.31 -53.04 82.95
N VAL A 924 -83.43 -52.18 83.45
CA VAL A 924 -83.42 -51.73 84.84
C VAL A 924 -83.55 -50.22 84.84
N ALA A 925 -84.60 -49.72 85.48
CA ALA A 925 -84.85 -48.29 85.68
C ALA A 925 -85.71 -48.09 86.93
N ASP A 926 -85.67 -46.90 87.52
CA ASP A 926 -86.57 -46.54 88.63
C ASP A 926 -88.05 -46.63 88.22
N ASN A 927 -88.34 -46.32 86.95
CA ASN A 927 -89.65 -46.53 86.35
C ASN A 927 -89.48 -47.05 84.91
N VAL A 928 -90.19 -48.14 84.62
CA VAL A 928 -90.38 -48.66 83.27
C VAL A 928 -91.85 -48.50 82.91
N THR A 929 -92.11 -47.75 81.84
CA THR A 929 -93.45 -47.58 81.28
C THR A 929 -93.49 -48.15 79.87
N MET A 930 -94.33 -49.16 79.64
CA MET A 930 -94.60 -49.71 78.32
C MET A 930 -96.05 -49.42 77.95
N ILE A 931 -96.26 -48.73 76.84
CA ILE A 931 -97.57 -48.32 76.36
C ILE A 931 -97.70 -48.83 74.93
N ALA A 932 -98.79 -49.55 74.66
CA ALA A 932 -99.18 -49.94 73.32
C ALA A 932 -100.58 -49.37 73.04
N ASP A 933 -100.74 -48.65 71.94
CA ASP A 933 -102.03 -48.03 71.57
C ASP A 933 -103.10 -49.06 71.17
N SER A 934 -102.67 -50.27 70.78
CA SER A 934 -103.58 -51.35 70.39
C SER A 934 -103.42 -52.56 71.31
N ASN A 935 -102.44 -53.41 71.03
CA ASN A 935 -102.24 -54.66 71.74
C ASN A 935 -100.88 -54.66 72.43
N TYR A 936 -100.86 -55.03 73.70
CA TYR A 936 -99.66 -55.38 74.42
C TYR A 936 -99.61 -56.90 74.60
N THR A 937 -98.71 -57.55 73.87
CA THR A 937 -98.59 -59.02 73.87
C THR A 937 -97.32 -59.41 74.61
N LEU A 938 -97.49 -60.05 75.77
CA LEU A 938 -96.41 -60.74 76.46
C LEU A 938 -96.52 -62.23 76.13
N ASN A 939 -95.53 -62.78 75.44
CA ASN A 939 -95.50 -64.19 75.08
C ASN A 939 -94.24 -64.84 75.66
N ALA A 940 -94.43 -65.80 76.56
CA ALA A 940 -93.36 -66.58 77.19
C ALA A 940 -93.71 -68.07 77.07
N ASN A 941 -92.74 -68.90 76.72
CA ASN A 941 -92.98 -70.32 76.47
C ASN A 941 -93.21 -71.14 77.75
N THR A 942 -92.53 -70.76 78.83
CA THR A 942 -92.55 -71.51 80.09
C THR A 942 -93.40 -70.80 81.12
N GLU A 943 -93.07 -69.55 81.40
CA GLU A 943 -93.60 -68.81 82.53
C GLU A 943 -93.47 -67.30 82.26
N ALA A 944 -94.54 -66.56 82.51
CA ALA A 944 -94.54 -65.10 82.56
C ALA A 944 -94.84 -64.68 84.00
N ILE A 945 -93.90 -63.94 84.61
CA ILE A 945 -94.04 -63.45 85.99
C ILE A 945 -94.13 -61.93 85.95
N THR A 946 -95.21 -61.38 86.49
CA THR A 946 -95.29 -59.97 86.88
C THR A 946 -95.20 -59.90 88.40
N GLN A 947 -94.13 -59.33 88.93
CA GLN A 947 -93.89 -59.26 90.37
C GLN A 947 -93.77 -57.81 90.84
N VAL A 948 -94.51 -57.49 91.91
CA VAL A 948 -94.47 -56.20 92.61
C VAL A 948 -94.28 -56.49 94.10
N GLY A 949 -93.04 -56.39 94.60
CA GLY A 949 -92.72 -56.81 95.98
C GLY A 949 -92.97 -58.31 96.20
N GLU A 950 -93.76 -58.66 97.23
CA GLU A 950 -94.20 -60.04 97.47
C GLU A 950 -95.43 -60.46 96.63
N THR A 951 -96.03 -59.52 95.89
CA THR A 951 -97.19 -59.81 95.03
C THR A 951 -96.71 -60.33 93.68
N THR A 952 -97.21 -61.48 93.24
CA THR A 952 -96.84 -62.10 91.96
C THR A 952 -98.07 -62.50 91.17
N ILE A 953 -98.07 -62.21 89.87
CA ILE A 953 -98.91 -62.89 88.90
C ILE A 953 -97.99 -63.77 88.07
N THR A 954 -98.14 -65.07 88.22
CA THR A 954 -97.36 -66.08 87.51
C THR A 954 -98.29 -66.81 86.57
N ALA A 955 -98.09 -66.66 85.28
CA ALA A 955 -98.79 -67.43 84.27
C ALA A 955 -97.86 -68.52 83.70
N THR A 956 -98.27 -69.78 83.82
CA THR A 956 -97.69 -70.94 83.15
C THR A 956 -98.58 -71.37 81.98
N SER A 957 -98.19 -72.40 81.23
CA SER A 957 -98.99 -72.91 80.10
C SER A 957 -100.34 -73.51 80.51
N ASP A 958 -100.49 -73.90 81.78
CA ASP A 958 -101.63 -74.62 82.33
C ASP A 958 -102.29 -73.93 83.52
N SER A 959 -101.70 -72.86 84.05
CA SER A 959 -102.24 -72.15 85.22
C SER A 959 -101.88 -70.67 85.29
N VAL A 960 -102.71 -69.88 85.97
CA VAL A 960 -102.41 -68.50 86.38
C VAL A 960 -102.51 -68.42 87.90
N ILE A 961 -101.41 -68.05 88.54
CA ILE A 961 -101.30 -67.95 90.00
C ILE A 961 -101.12 -66.49 90.37
N ILE A 962 -102.09 -65.91 91.08
CA ILE A 962 -102.03 -64.56 91.62
C ILE A 962 -101.81 -64.66 93.12
N LYS A 963 -100.65 -64.22 93.61
CA LYS A 963 -100.33 -64.12 95.03
C LYS A 963 -100.29 -62.65 95.42
N ALA A 964 -101.10 -62.25 96.39
CA ALA A 964 -101.12 -60.87 96.90
C ALA A 964 -101.50 -60.87 98.38
N GLY A 965 -100.74 -60.19 99.24
CA GLY A 965 -101.11 -59.98 100.64
C GLY A 965 -101.37 -61.27 101.44
N GLY A 966 -100.61 -62.35 101.16
CA GLY A 966 -100.78 -63.66 101.80
C GLY A 966 -101.85 -64.56 101.19
N VAL A 967 -102.61 -64.08 100.19
CA VAL A 967 -103.63 -64.84 99.47
C VAL A 967 -103.06 -65.35 98.14
N GLU A 968 -103.24 -66.64 97.85
CA GLU A 968 -102.84 -67.28 96.59
C GLU A 968 -104.09 -67.74 95.82
N VAL A 969 -104.31 -67.20 94.64
CA VAL A 969 -105.37 -67.59 93.71
C VAL A 969 -104.73 -68.35 92.56
N VAL A 970 -105.03 -69.65 92.44
CA VAL A 970 -104.58 -70.50 91.34
C VAL A 970 -105.77 -70.73 90.40
N ILE A 971 -105.61 -70.41 89.14
CA ILE A 971 -106.59 -70.69 88.08
C ILE A 971 -105.94 -71.73 87.19
N ASP A 972 -106.44 -72.97 87.21
CA ASP A 972 -105.93 -74.07 86.38
C ASP A 972 -107.06 -74.80 85.64
N SER A 973 -106.75 -75.89 84.94
CA SER A 973 -107.74 -76.73 84.25
C SER A 973 -108.84 -77.33 85.14
N LYS A 974 -108.68 -77.29 86.47
CA LYS A 974 -109.65 -77.79 87.46
C LYS A 974 -110.51 -76.66 88.05
N GLY A 975 -110.22 -75.39 87.76
CA GLY A 975 -111.00 -74.23 88.17
C GLY A 975 -110.20 -73.21 88.99
N LEU A 976 -110.90 -72.34 89.72
CA LEU A 976 -110.31 -71.27 90.56
C LEU A 976 -110.19 -71.74 92.02
N ILE A 977 -108.97 -71.73 92.55
CA ILE A 977 -108.65 -72.12 93.93
C ILE A 977 -108.05 -70.91 94.65
N VAL A 978 -108.67 -70.45 95.72
CA VAL A 978 -108.13 -69.40 96.60
C VAL A 978 -107.64 -70.00 97.91
N LYS A 979 -106.39 -69.75 98.26
CA LYS A 979 -105.74 -70.20 99.50
C LYS A 979 -105.41 -68.98 100.34
N GLY A 980 -105.82 -69.00 101.61
CA GLY A 980 -105.53 -67.93 102.58
C GLY A 980 -106.52 -66.75 102.60
N GLY A 981 -107.59 -66.76 101.80
CA GLY A 981 -108.63 -65.71 101.77
C GLY A 981 -110.04 -66.25 101.54
N GLU A 982 -111.07 -65.44 101.80
CA GLU A 982 -112.48 -65.80 101.54
C GLU A 982 -112.87 -65.58 100.07
N ILE A 983 -113.53 -66.57 99.44
CA ILE A 983 -114.15 -66.43 98.12
C ILE A 983 -115.58 -65.90 98.30
N LYS A 984 -115.85 -64.70 97.80
CA LYS A 984 -117.21 -64.20 97.58
C LYS A 984 -117.51 -64.25 96.08
N ALA A 985 -118.49 -65.08 95.70
CA ALA A 985 -119.05 -65.06 94.35
C ALA A 985 -120.16 -64.00 94.30
N GLU A 986 -119.99 -62.99 93.45
CA GLU A 986 -121.05 -62.05 93.05
C GLU A 986 -121.62 -62.43 91.67
#